data_AF-A0A9P7F909-F1
#
_entry.id   AF-A0A9P7F909-F1
#
_cell.length_a   1.000
_cell.length_b   1.000
_cell.length_c   1.000
_cell.angle_alpha   90.00
_cell.angle_beta   90.00
_cell.angle_gamma   90.00
#
_symmetry.space_group_name_H-M   'P 1'
#
loop_
_entity.id
_entity.type
_entity.pdbx_description
1 polymer ?
#
loop_
_entity_poly.entity_id
_entity_poly.type
_entity_poly.pdbx_seq_one_letter_code
_entity_poly.pdbx_strand_id
1 'polypeptide(L)'
;MPPRKKNTAKKSCGGSAKKLLAPVGSPPVPAASHAESSTSSLEPEDTRTTEDHSIWCLICRDGAEGDVILFECNTCPRVMCSKCIEVPKAHIDDVRHTDVIFLCLSCHSLRTIKEPTPYFGFYHNVLPEQGGTPVLPGFLQLKGKYELASSSILAATPLAVVHFILGGKDRIPTPVPLLSHYLDKFYPSGGFLYIEILFDVASYQQIDNYTHDQVRTVSELTSHLGSTGRVFAFLSNHSEEDSGWLFAGKEGQGEGEYVAMEVQHVLSTVLKPYARILKSSHIVFLVCGSVVAHETPYTQLKEAVLQFDFAGAIIFPAPRFQPLVATNFLVAMMELVAIEQLSIRSMFPTLLSMSGCLGQHTSIILMTRVNIEGCCKLELTTFARAHTQTSPWGLDIPAQCPQCGSTKSWAERVAVTVADKSRDEDAPDRVSVCRYIYTCKYTNCGSMQKLPPYKLSVTKPPGSIVNSAKTKNCAWFQSPSTHFVLQSSAVSTQGKRMNEGVPTGTAKKARRLRDAYPPLPKAPDLYNVSSMAEWYASWEGVLTLHKDQFVNGKNSRHNLLRQIRNEIVAIHHTREDPEDLPKGLKKAIRRYYLQFLTDADDRRDEQQILGDDSELEEELGMSPEDRELAARPKDAGFYKKELNAWDVTQKLFKQEMDDYDKEQQQKKGIQHSIKYRTGHAREWFNSMTSAHRKEVEEARDKWNRDGAPAESQAMYRKKNLKKVLDDFTEQIRRTMGCRLVMLVSHKKNADQTLSVKM
;
A
#
# COMPACT_ATOMS: atom_id res chain seq x y z
N MET A 1 13.15 13.60 21.45
CA MET A 1 12.43 13.09 20.25
C MET A 1 12.66 11.59 20.17
N PRO A 2 11.64 10.74 20.00
CA PRO A 2 11.86 9.32 19.78
C PRO A 2 12.53 9.13 18.40
N PRO A 3 13.41 8.12 18.23
CA PRO A 3 14.15 7.93 16.99
C PRO A 3 13.18 7.62 15.84
N ARG A 4 13.30 8.42 14.77
CA ARG A 4 12.50 8.30 13.57
C ARG A 4 12.95 7.03 12.83
N LYS A 5 12.26 5.91 13.08
CA LYS A 5 12.46 4.67 12.31
C LYS A 5 12.25 4.97 10.83
N LYS A 6 13.23 4.59 10.00
CA LYS A 6 13.13 4.63 8.54
C LYS A 6 11.98 3.69 8.14
N ASN A 7 10.78 4.23 7.92
CA ASN A 7 9.73 3.53 7.20
C ASN A 7 10.11 3.52 5.71
N THR A 8 10.99 2.59 5.33
CA THR A 8 10.96 2.07 3.97
C THR A 8 9.60 1.41 3.80
N ALA A 9 8.78 1.92 2.88
CA ALA A 9 7.62 1.18 2.40
C ALA A 9 8.14 -0.11 1.77
N LYS A 10 8.26 -1.19 2.55
CA LYS A 10 8.46 -2.54 2.02
C LYS A 10 7.31 -2.76 1.04
N LYS A 11 7.65 -2.90 -0.24
CA LYS A 11 6.71 -3.38 -1.26
C LYS A 11 6.29 -4.78 -0.85
N SER A 12 5.15 -4.94 -0.18
CA SER A 12 4.58 -6.24 0.21
C SER A 12 3.70 -6.86 -0.88
N CYS A 13 3.70 -6.32 -2.09
CA CYS A 13 2.82 -6.79 -3.16
C CYS A 13 3.43 -7.99 -3.90
N GLY A 14 3.18 -9.20 -3.38
CA GLY A 14 3.50 -10.48 -4.02
C GLY A 14 4.62 -11.22 -3.29
N GLY A 15 4.26 -12.09 -2.35
CA GLY A 15 5.16 -13.03 -1.69
C GLY A 15 4.63 -14.44 -1.83
N SER A 16 5.53 -15.42 -1.96
CA SER A 16 5.18 -16.83 -1.80
C SER A 16 4.98 -17.14 -0.31
N ALA A 17 4.04 -18.01 0.01
CA ALA A 17 3.70 -18.41 1.36
C ALA A 17 3.82 -19.93 1.50
N LYS A 18 4.12 -20.39 2.71
CA LYS A 18 4.14 -21.84 2.98
C LYS A 18 2.71 -22.37 2.81
N LYS A 19 2.56 -23.42 2.00
CA LYS A 19 1.27 -24.09 1.80
C LYS A 19 1.02 -25.05 2.95
N LEU A 20 -0.07 -24.84 3.67
CA LEU A 20 -0.59 -25.89 4.56
C LEU A 20 -1.42 -26.84 3.70
N LEU A 21 -1.00 -28.09 3.59
CA LEU A 21 -1.89 -29.13 3.06
C LEU A 21 -2.99 -29.34 4.09
N ALA A 22 -4.25 -29.21 3.69
CA ALA A 22 -5.37 -29.62 4.52
C ALA A 22 -5.12 -31.06 4.96
N PRO A 23 -5.13 -31.39 6.26
CA PRO A 23 -4.94 -32.75 6.68
C PRO A 23 -6.10 -33.59 6.16
N VAL A 24 -5.73 -34.71 5.58
CA VAL A 24 -6.62 -35.78 5.21
C VAL A 24 -7.12 -36.40 6.51
N GLY A 25 -8.30 -35.97 6.97
CA GLY A 25 -9.01 -36.58 8.09
C GLY A 25 -9.14 -35.69 9.32
N SER A 26 -10.09 -34.76 9.29
CA SER A 26 -10.74 -34.33 10.53
C SER A 26 -11.72 -35.44 10.96
N PRO A 27 -11.72 -35.87 12.24
CA PRO A 27 -12.75 -36.78 12.73
C PRO A 27 -14.14 -36.15 12.58
N PRO A 28 -15.19 -36.94 12.30
CA PRO A 28 -16.53 -36.42 12.11
C PRO A 28 -16.98 -35.67 13.37
N VAL A 29 -17.30 -34.39 13.20
CA VAL A 29 -17.99 -33.59 14.23
C VAL A 29 -19.30 -34.33 14.55
N PRO A 30 -19.61 -34.63 15.82
CA PRO A 30 -20.87 -35.28 16.17
C PRO A 30 -22.03 -34.42 15.67
N ALA A 31 -22.90 -35.05 14.88
CA ALA A 31 -24.08 -34.41 14.31
C ALA A 31 -24.95 -33.87 15.45
N ALA A 32 -24.97 -32.54 15.63
CA ALA A 32 -26.01 -31.89 16.39
C ALA A 32 -27.33 -32.11 15.66
N SER A 33 -28.20 -32.93 16.25
CA SER A 33 -29.56 -33.17 15.82
C SER A 33 -30.36 -31.88 15.87
N HIS A 34 -30.46 -31.17 14.74
CA HIS A 34 -31.47 -30.14 14.55
C HIS A 34 -32.77 -30.82 14.09
N ALA A 35 -33.73 -30.86 15.01
CA ALA A 35 -35.09 -31.28 14.78
C ALA A 35 -35.85 -30.22 13.94
N GLU A 36 -36.61 -30.75 12.98
CA GLU A 36 -37.89 -30.26 12.46
C GLU A 36 -37.93 -28.87 11.79
N SER A 37 -37.76 -28.91 10.47
CA SER A 37 -38.24 -27.91 9.52
C SER A 37 -39.76 -28.01 9.38
N SER A 38 -40.49 -27.14 10.08
CA SER A 38 -41.91 -26.88 9.81
C SER A 38 -42.04 -25.91 8.63
N THR A 39 -42.56 -26.41 7.51
CA THR A 39 -42.99 -25.60 6.37
C THR A 39 -44.28 -24.87 6.74
N SER A 40 -44.18 -23.65 7.28
CA SER A 40 -45.32 -22.73 7.36
C SER A 40 -45.35 -21.85 6.11
N SER A 41 -46.28 -22.13 5.21
CA SER A 41 -46.75 -21.18 4.20
C SER A 41 -47.54 -20.08 4.90
N LEU A 42 -46.87 -18.99 5.26
CA LEU A 42 -47.51 -17.75 5.72
C LEU A 42 -47.68 -16.84 4.50
N GLU A 43 -48.93 -16.59 4.11
CA GLU A 43 -49.24 -15.39 3.35
C GLU A 43 -49.11 -14.17 4.29
N PRO A 44 -48.45 -13.08 3.86
CA PRO A 44 -48.24 -11.92 4.71
C PRO A 44 -49.52 -11.08 4.79
N GLU A 45 -50.20 -11.10 5.93
CA GLU A 45 -51.12 -10.00 6.29
C GLU A 45 -50.30 -8.73 6.56
N ASP A 46 -50.52 -7.71 5.74
CA ASP A 46 -49.80 -6.42 5.67
C ASP A 46 -50.18 -5.48 6.84
N THR A 47 -49.95 -5.92 8.09
CA THR A 47 -50.03 -5.06 9.27
C THR A 47 -48.71 -4.32 9.46
N ARG A 48 -48.47 -3.31 8.62
CA ARG A 48 -47.34 -2.38 8.82
C ARG A 48 -47.56 -1.60 10.10
N THR A 49 -46.76 -1.89 11.13
CA THR A 49 -46.62 -1.02 12.28
C THR A 49 -46.04 0.32 11.82
N THR A 50 -46.52 1.41 12.41
CA THR A 50 -46.18 2.81 12.10
C THR A 50 -44.73 3.20 12.43
N GLU A 51 -43.79 2.26 12.53
CA GLU A 51 -42.46 2.48 13.14
C GLU A 51 -41.28 2.60 12.16
N ASP A 52 -41.48 2.45 10.84
CA ASP A 52 -40.35 2.37 9.89
C ASP A 52 -40.18 3.58 8.96
N HIS A 53 -40.72 4.75 9.28
CA HIS A 53 -40.45 5.96 8.49
C HIS A 53 -39.02 6.46 8.66
N SER A 54 -38.44 6.94 7.56
CA SER A 54 -37.10 7.53 7.57
C SER A 54 -37.08 8.79 8.42
N ILE A 55 -36.01 8.98 9.19
CA ILE A 55 -35.78 10.25 9.91
C ILE A 55 -35.21 11.35 9.01
N TRP A 56 -34.96 11.05 7.73
CA TRP A 56 -34.28 11.93 6.79
C TRP A 56 -35.19 12.38 5.66
N CYS A 57 -35.21 13.68 5.39
CA CYS A 57 -35.97 14.22 4.28
C CYS A 57 -35.44 13.69 2.92
N LEU A 58 -36.35 13.16 2.10
CA LEU A 58 -36.02 12.69 0.75
C LEU A 58 -35.37 13.76 -0.15
N ILE A 59 -35.71 15.04 0.02
CA ILE A 59 -35.22 16.11 -0.85
C ILE A 59 -33.83 16.59 -0.43
N CYS A 60 -33.68 17.04 0.83
CA CYS A 60 -32.45 17.69 1.30
C CYS A 60 -31.54 16.82 2.17
N ARG A 61 -31.93 15.57 2.48
CA ARG A 61 -31.18 14.65 3.36
C ARG A 61 -30.99 15.14 4.80
N ASP A 62 -31.56 16.28 5.17
CA ASP A 62 -31.54 16.74 6.56
C ASP A 62 -32.59 16.01 7.38
N GLY A 63 -32.27 15.82 8.67
CA GLY A 63 -33.17 15.19 9.63
C GLY A 63 -34.11 16.19 10.31
N ALA A 64 -34.87 15.70 11.28
CA ALA A 64 -35.70 16.52 12.18
C ALA A 64 -34.85 17.28 13.22
N GLU A 65 -33.82 18.03 12.80
CA GLU A 65 -33.09 18.89 13.72
C GLU A 65 -33.86 20.19 14.00
N GLY A 66 -34.16 20.44 15.29
CA GLY A 66 -34.88 21.62 15.76
C GLY A 66 -36.38 21.57 15.48
N ASP A 67 -36.98 22.70 15.09
CA ASP A 67 -38.43 22.84 14.86
C ASP A 67 -38.90 22.33 13.48
N VAL A 68 -38.12 21.46 12.85
CA VAL A 68 -38.42 20.93 11.51
C VAL A 68 -39.45 19.80 11.62
N ILE A 69 -40.59 19.97 10.96
CA ILE A 69 -41.64 18.97 10.89
C ILE A 69 -41.32 18.02 9.75
N LEU A 70 -41.36 16.72 10.00
CA LEU A 70 -41.30 15.68 8.98
C LEU A 70 -42.72 15.19 8.68
N PHE A 71 -43.10 15.23 7.40
CA PHE A 71 -44.35 14.67 6.92
C PHE A 71 -44.10 13.26 6.40
N GLU A 72 -44.75 12.29 7.03
CA GLU A 72 -44.59 10.86 6.80
C GLU A 72 -45.51 10.36 5.68
N CYS A 73 -44.94 9.73 4.66
CA CYS A 73 -45.75 9.23 3.56
C CYS A 73 -46.58 8.01 3.99
N ASN A 74 -47.89 8.04 3.79
CA ASN A 74 -48.74 6.91 4.16
C ASN A 74 -48.57 5.67 3.25
N THR A 75 -47.83 5.79 2.13
CA THR A 75 -47.69 4.70 1.15
C THR A 75 -46.28 4.12 1.08
N CYS A 76 -45.28 4.74 1.71
CA CYS A 76 -43.91 4.25 1.73
C CYS A 76 -43.13 4.84 2.93
N PRO A 77 -41.96 4.27 3.29
CA PRO A 77 -41.13 4.77 4.40
C PRO A 77 -40.53 6.19 4.25
N ARG A 78 -40.79 6.94 3.17
CA ARG A 78 -40.14 8.23 2.92
C ARG A 78 -40.82 9.36 3.68
N VAL A 79 -40.03 10.37 4.03
CA VAL A 79 -40.53 11.60 4.66
C VAL A 79 -40.09 12.86 3.90
N MET A 80 -40.83 13.95 4.06
CA MET A 80 -40.47 15.26 3.51
C MET A 80 -40.53 16.32 4.62
N CYS A 81 -39.52 17.19 4.72
CA CYS A 81 -39.47 18.18 5.77
C CYS A 81 -40.20 19.47 5.39
N SER A 82 -40.70 20.20 6.40
CA SER A 82 -41.35 21.51 6.23
C SER A 82 -40.44 22.61 5.66
N LYS A 83 -39.12 22.38 5.61
CA LYS A 83 -38.18 23.27 4.89
C LYS A 83 -38.22 23.05 3.38
N CYS A 84 -38.48 21.82 2.93
CA CYS A 84 -38.49 21.46 1.51
C CYS A 84 -39.86 21.59 0.87
N ILE A 85 -40.94 21.53 1.64
CA ILE A 85 -42.31 21.74 1.16
C ILE A 85 -42.97 22.92 1.88
N GLU A 86 -43.63 23.79 1.11
CA GLU A 86 -44.33 24.95 1.68
C GLU A 86 -45.79 24.61 1.95
N VAL A 87 -46.13 24.44 3.23
CA VAL A 87 -47.51 24.40 3.71
C VAL A 87 -47.89 25.82 4.16
N PRO A 88 -48.94 26.45 3.58
CA PRO A 88 -49.42 27.75 4.03
C PRO A 88 -49.77 27.72 5.52
N LYS A 89 -49.37 28.75 6.27
CA LYS A 89 -49.58 28.81 7.73
C LYS A 89 -51.03 28.60 8.15
N ALA A 90 -52.00 29.05 7.34
CA ALA A 90 -53.43 28.90 7.63
C ALA A 90 -53.92 27.44 7.58
N HIS A 91 -53.16 26.54 6.94
CA HIS A 91 -53.54 25.14 6.72
C HIS A 91 -52.62 24.16 7.45
N ILE A 92 -51.72 24.63 8.33
CA ILE A 92 -50.77 23.75 9.02
C ILE A 92 -51.47 22.76 9.95
N ASP A 93 -52.55 23.20 10.59
CA ASP A 93 -53.35 22.35 11.48
C ASP A 93 -54.24 21.40 10.66
N ASP A 94 -54.75 21.84 9.50
CA ASP A 94 -55.53 21.01 8.59
C ASP A 94 -54.71 19.80 8.10
N VAL A 95 -53.48 20.01 7.62
CA VAL A 95 -52.63 18.91 7.11
C VAL A 95 -52.13 17.95 8.19
N ARG A 96 -52.30 18.31 9.46
CA ARG A 96 -51.95 17.48 10.62
C ARG A 96 -53.13 16.67 11.16
N HIS A 97 -54.32 16.86 10.60
CA HIS A 97 -55.50 16.14 11.04
C HIS A 97 -55.37 14.64 10.74
N THR A 98 -55.94 13.78 11.58
CA THR A 98 -55.74 12.32 11.53
C THR A 98 -56.37 11.63 10.32
N ASP A 99 -57.31 12.30 9.64
CA ASP A 99 -57.93 11.84 8.39
C ASP A 99 -57.11 12.26 7.16
N VAL A 100 -56.04 13.02 7.32
CA VAL A 100 -55.20 13.47 6.21
C VAL A 100 -54.13 12.43 5.90
N ILE A 101 -54.05 12.11 4.61
CA ILE A 101 -53.05 11.24 4.02
C ILE A 101 -52.03 12.12 3.31
N PHE A 102 -50.77 11.98 3.69
CA PHE A 102 -49.64 12.53 2.97
C PHE A 102 -49.07 11.52 1.96
N LEU A 103 -48.96 11.97 0.72
CA LEU A 103 -48.34 11.26 -0.38
C LEU A 103 -47.01 11.95 -0.71
N CYS A 104 -45.87 11.28 -0.50
CA CYS A 104 -44.59 11.86 -0.87
C CYS A 104 -44.46 12.01 -2.39
N LEU A 105 -43.53 12.88 -2.78
CA LEU A 105 -43.27 13.23 -4.17
C LEU A 105 -42.88 12.03 -5.04
N SER A 106 -42.08 11.08 -4.54
CA SER A 106 -41.74 9.85 -5.28
C SER A 106 -42.97 9.02 -5.62
N CYS A 107 -43.83 8.84 -4.62
CA CYS A 107 -45.04 8.05 -4.74
C CYS A 107 -46.06 8.71 -5.65
N HIS A 108 -46.11 10.06 -5.67
CA HIS A 108 -46.85 10.81 -6.68
C HIS A 108 -46.27 10.60 -8.08
N SER A 109 -44.97 10.86 -8.28
CA SER A 109 -44.32 10.73 -9.60
C SER A 109 -44.43 9.34 -10.21
N LEU A 110 -44.37 8.28 -9.39
CA LEU A 110 -44.56 6.90 -9.86
C LEU A 110 -45.98 6.66 -10.40
N ARG A 111 -47.00 7.24 -9.76
CA ARG A 111 -48.39 7.10 -10.18
C ARG A 111 -48.69 7.94 -11.43
N THR A 112 -48.07 9.10 -11.54
CA THR A 112 -48.34 10.07 -12.61
C THR A 112 -47.32 10.01 -13.75
N ILE A 113 -46.52 8.92 -13.82
CA ILE A 113 -45.47 8.79 -14.85
C ILE A 113 -46.04 8.78 -16.27
N LYS A 114 -47.25 8.23 -16.44
CA LYS A 114 -47.94 8.16 -17.74
C LYS A 114 -48.69 9.45 -18.07
N GLU A 115 -49.23 10.11 -17.05
CA GLU A 115 -50.03 11.32 -17.18
C GLU A 115 -49.65 12.28 -16.04
N PRO A 116 -48.76 13.25 -16.30
CA PRO A 116 -48.29 14.17 -15.27
C PRO A 116 -49.43 15.01 -14.70
N THR A 117 -49.63 14.97 -13.38
CA THR A 117 -50.62 15.80 -12.68
C THR A 117 -49.96 16.67 -11.61
N PRO A 118 -50.59 17.80 -11.23
CA PRO A 118 -50.08 18.65 -10.15
C PRO A 118 -49.94 17.88 -8.83
N TYR A 119 -48.86 18.15 -8.10
CA TYR A 119 -48.58 17.50 -6.82
C TYR A 119 -49.22 18.28 -5.67
N PHE A 120 -50.27 17.74 -5.05
CA PHE A 120 -50.93 18.36 -3.89
C PHE A 120 -50.41 17.86 -2.54
N GLY A 121 -49.83 16.67 -2.50
CA GLY A 121 -49.20 16.08 -1.31
C GLY A 121 -50.16 15.61 -0.22
N PHE A 122 -51.20 16.38 0.13
CA PHE A 122 -52.12 16.10 1.24
C PHE A 122 -53.55 15.88 0.74
N TYR A 123 -54.18 14.77 1.16
CA TYR A 123 -55.52 14.35 0.72
C TYR A 123 -56.39 13.90 1.90
N HIS A 124 -57.68 14.20 1.88
CA HIS A 124 -58.63 13.73 2.90
C HIS A 124 -59.04 12.27 2.68
N ASN A 125 -59.03 11.49 3.77
CA ASN A 125 -59.55 10.13 3.94
C ASN A 125 -58.88 9.02 3.12
N VAL A 126 -58.68 9.22 1.81
CA VAL A 126 -58.21 8.19 0.87
C VAL A 126 -57.21 8.78 -0.14
N LEU A 127 -56.53 7.91 -0.88
CA LEU A 127 -55.56 8.32 -1.89
C LEU A 127 -56.24 8.96 -3.12
N PRO A 128 -55.50 9.72 -3.95
CA PRO A 128 -56.07 10.41 -5.11
C PRO A 128 -56.75 9.46 -6.10
N GLU A 129 -56.15 8.29 -6.35
CA GLU A 129 -56.69 7.23 -7.19
C GLU A 129 -58.01 6.62 -6.67
N GLN A 130 -58.32 6.84 -5.39
CA GLN A 130 -59.53 6.37 -4.71
C GLN A 130 -60.56 7.51 -4.53
N GLY A 131 -60.33 8.68 -5.14
CA GLY A 131 -61.22 9.84 -5.04
C GLY A 131 -60.90 10.79 -3.88
N GLY A 132 -59.70 10.70 -3.30
CA GLY A 132 -59.26 11.61 -2.25
C GLY A 132 -59.20 13.06 -2.73
N THR A 133 -59.79 13.98 -1.98
CA THR A 133 -59.77 15.42 -2.30
C THR A 133 -58.54 16.10 -1.70
N PRO A 134 -57.87 17.02 -2.43
CA PRO A 134 -56.76 17.78 -1.89
C PRO A 134 -57.17 18.60 -0.66
N VAL A 135 -56.36 18.58 0.40
CA VAL A 135 -56.55 19.40 1.61
C VAL A 135 -56.22 20.87 1.32
N LEU A 136 -55.17 21.10 0.54
CA LEU A 136 -54.71 22.44 0.19
C LEU A 136 -55.47 22.99 -1.03
N PRO A 137 -55.78 24.31 -1.07
CA PRO A 137 -56.48 24.93 -2.20
C PRO A 137 -55.67 24.99 -3.49
N GLY A 138 -54.36 24.70 -3.44
CA GLY A 138 -53.45 24.70 -4.58
C GLY A 138 -52.40 23.59 -4.46
N PHE A 139 -51.60 23.40 -5.52
CA PHE A 139 -50.53 22.41 -5.51
C PHE A 139 -49.43 22.79 -4.49
N LEU A 140 -48.79 21.77 -3.93
CA LEU A 140 -47.76 21.92 -2.92
C LEU A 140 -46.45 22.42 -3.55
N GLN A 141 -45.96 23.57 -3.10
CA GLN A 141 -44.71 24.14 -3.62
C GLN A 141 -43.50 23.44 -3.00
N LEU A 142 -42.55 23.06 -3.86
CA LEU A 142 -41.27 22.47 -3.47
C LEU A 142 -40.20 23.57 -3.43
N LYS A 143 -39.64 23.84 -2.25
CA LYS A 143 -38.55 24.81 -2.07
C LYS A 143 -37.17 24.15 -2.02
N GLY A 144 -37.11 22.88 -1.65
CA GLY A 144 -35.86 22.15 -1.51
C GLY A 144 -35.23 21.80 -2.86
N LYS A 145 -33.91 21.69 -2.89
CA LYS A 145 -33.15 21.16 -4.03
C LYS A 145 -32.93 19.67 -3.81
N TYR A 146 -33.20 18.86 -4.84
CA TYR A 146 -32.90 17.43 -4.78
C TYR A 146 -31.41 17.18 -4.63
N GLU A 147 -31.05 16.50 -3.54
CA GLU A 147 -29.71 15.95 -3.34
C GLU A 147 -29.63 14.47 -3.71
N LEU A 148 -30.78 13.80 -3.81
CA LEU A 148 -30.92 12.37 -4.10
C LEU A 148 -31.75 12.11 -5.36
N ALA A 149 -31.71 10.87 -5.84
CA ALA A 149 -32.70 10.41 -6.80
C ALA A 149 -34.09 10.41 -6.14
N SER A 150 -35.11 10.81 -6.89
CA SER A 150 -36.49 10.85 -6.36
C SER A 150 -37.00 9.47 -5.93
N SER A 151 -36.43 8.38 -6.44
CA SER A 151 -36.79 7.01 -6.04
C SER A 151 -36.07 6.51 -4.78
N SER A 152 -35.11 7.24 -4.23
CA SER A 152 -34.27 6.75 -3.13
C SER A 152 -35.05 6.60 -1.82
N ILE A 153 -34.64 5.64 -0.99
CA ILE A 153 -35.17 5.47 0.36
C ILE A 153 -33.97 5.60 1.30
N LEU A 154 -33.93 6.66 2.10
CA LEU A 154 -32.88 6.85 3.08
C LEU A 154 -33.07 5.85 4.22
N ALA A 155 -32.09 4.97 4.37
CA ALA A 155 -32.14 3.87 5.31
C ALA A 155 -32.27 4.35 6.75
N ALA A 156 -33.33 3.86 7.40
CA ALA A 156 -33.51 3.91 8.85
C ALA A 156 -33.24 2.55 9.53
N THR A 157 -33.11 1.48 8.75
CA THR A 157 -32.88 0.13 9.28
C THR A 157 -31.46 0.00 9.84
N PRO A 158 -31.28 -0.74 10.94
CA PRO A 158 -29.95 -0.99 11.50
C PRO A 158 -28.98 -1.51 10.44
N LEU A 159 -27.77 -0.95 10.41
CA LEU A 159 -26.73 -1.28 9.47
C LEU A 159 -25.47 -1.68 10.22
N ALA A 160 -24.90 -2.83 9.89
CA ALA A 160 -23.55 -3.21 10.31
C ALA A 160 -22.59 -3.24 9.11
N VAL A 161 -21.44 -2.59 9.25
CA VAL A 161 -20.27 -2.82 8.39
C VAL A 161 -19.33 -3.77 9.10
N VAL A 162 -19.14 -4.95 8.52
CA VAL A 162 -18.32 -6.02 9.09
C VAL A 162 -17.07 -6.18 8.25
N HIS A 163 -15.91 -5.89 8.81
CA HIS A 163 -14.64 -5.87 8.08
C HIS A 163 -13.71 -6.98 8.59
N PHE A 164 -13.62 -8.06 7.83
CA PHE A 164 -12.71 -9.16 8.07
C PHE A 164 -11.31 -8.80 7.55
N ILE A 165 -10.31 -8.85 8.43
CA ILE A 165 -8.93 -8.44 8.12
C ILE A 165 -7.97 -9.54 8.54
N LEU A 166 -7.06 -9.91 7.65
CA LEU A 166 -5.92 -10.77 8.02
C LEU A 166 -5.13 -10.10 9.15
N GLY A 167 -5.05 -10.79 10.28
CA GLY A 167 -4.34 -10.36 11.48
C GLY A 167 -2.82 -10.27 11.27
N GLY A 168 -2.17 -9.43 12.07
CA GLY A 168 -0.72 -9.25 12.06
C GLY A 168 -0.27 -7.79 12.01
N LYS A 169 1.05 -7.57 12.00
CA LYS A 169 1.65 -6.23 11.93
C LYS A 169 1.54 -5.59 10.54
N ASP A 170 1.32 -6.37 9.49
CA ASP A 170 1.24 -5.88 8.11
C ASP A 170 -0.22 -5.59 7.73
N ARG A 171 -0.84 -4.65 8.47
CA ARG A 171 -2.22 -4.24 8.17
C ARG A 171 -2.29 -3.65 6.76
N ILE A 172 -3.16 -4.23 5.93
CA ILE A 172 -3.48 -3.70 4.61
C ILE A 172 -4.23 -2.38 4.80
N PRO A 173 -3.74 -1.24 4.28
CA PRO A 173 -4.51 -0.01 4.31
C PRO A 173 -5.77 -0.17 3.45
N THR A 174 -6.94 0.01 4.06
CA THR A 174 -8.24 -0.12 3.37
C THR A 174 -9.05 1.17 3.51
N PRO A 175 -10.00 1.42 2.60
CA PRO A 175 -10.91 2.55 2.73
C PRO A 175 -12.03 2.31 3.75
N VAL A 176 -12.18 1.10 4.31
CA VAL A 176 -13.37 0.74 5.12
C VAL A 176 -13.52 1.59 6.39
N PRO A 177 -12.46 1.91 7.17
CA PRO A 177 -12.59 2.83 8.30
C PRO A 177 -13.09 4.22 7.91
N LEU A 178 -12.69 4.72 6.73
CA LEU A 178 -13.19 5.99 6.19
C LEU A 178 -14.68 5.90 5.84
N LEU A 179 -15.10 4.79 5.22
CA LEU A 179 -16.52 4.54 4.91
C LEU A 179 -17.36 4.50 6.19
N SER A 180 -16.86 3.86 7.24
CA SER A 180 -17.52 3.81 8.54
C SER A 180 -17.74 5.20 9.12
N HIS A 181 -16.71 6.05 9.14
CA HIS A 181 -16.85 7.42 9.62
C HIS A 181 -17.84 8.26 8.79
N TYR A 182 -17.92 7.99 7.48
CA TYR A 182 -18.91 8.63 6.61
C TYR A 182 -20.33 8.14 6.92
N LEU A 183 -20.52 6.83 7.10
CA LEU A 183 -21.82 6.21 7.36
C LEU A 183 -22.39 6.60 8.73
N ASP A 184 -21.55 6.75 9.75
CA ASP A 184 -21.95 7.19 11.11
C ASP A 184 -22.83 8.45 11.09
N LYS A 185 -22.60 9.36 10.13
CA LYS A 185 -23.39 10.60 9.99
C LYS A 185 -24.82 10.41 9.54
N PHE A 186 -25.15 9.25 8.97
CA PHE A 186 -26.50 8.89 8.55
C PHE A 186 -27.30 8.17 9.65
N TYR A 187 -26.68 7.90 10.80
CA TYR A 187 -27.28 7.18 11.93
C TYR A 187 -27.04 7.90 13.26
N PRO A 188 -27.44 9.19 13.40
CA PRO A 188 -27.15 10.02 14.57
C PRO A 188 -27.80 9.51 15.86
N SER A 189 -28.91 8.78 15.74
CA SER A 189 -29.65 8.19 16.85
C SER A 189 -29.19 6.76 17.19
N GLY A 190 -28.07 6.31 16.62
CA GLY A 190 -27.64 4.92 16.64
C GLY A 190 -28.22 4.11 15.48
N GLY A 191 -28.07 2.79 15.53
CA GLY A 191 -28.45 1.89 14.43
C GLY A 191 -27.33 1.62 13.43
N PHE A 192 -26.19 2.30 13.51
CA PHE A 192 -24.98 1.94 12.79
C PHE A 192 -23.96 1.25 13.69
N LEU A 193 -23.36 0.16 13.22
CA LEU A 193 -22.27 -0.55 13.88
C LEU A 193 -21.15 -0.83 12.89
N TYR A 194 -19.92 -0.51 13.28
CA TYR A 194 -18.73 -0.88 12.52
C TYR A 194 -17.84 -1.78 13.37
N ILE A 195 -17.47 -2.93 12.83
CA ILE A 195 -16.60 -3.88 13.52
C ILE A 195 -15.48 -4.40 12.60
N GLU A 196 -14.26 -4.36 13.12
CA GLU A 196 -13.11 -5.03 12.54
C GLU A 196 -12.95 -6.41 13.18
N ILE A 197 -13.02 -7.46 12.36
CA ILE A 197 -12.77 -8.84 12.78
C ILE A 197 -11.39 -9.23 12.27
N LEU A 198 -10.44 -9.29 13.19
CA LEU A 198 -9.10 -9.77 12.89
C LEU A 198 -9.11 -11.30 12.89
N PHE A 199 -8.57 -11.92 11.86
CA PHE A 199 -8.40 -13.38 11.82
C PHE A 199 -6.95 -13.77 11.57
N ASP A 200 -6.49 -14.77 12.31
CA ASP A 200 -5.25 -15.49 12.08
C ASP A 200 -5.60 -16.96 12.31
N VAL A 201 -5.71 -17.72 11.23
CA VAL A 201 -6.22 -19.10 11.20
C VAL A 201 -5.22 -20.04 10.52
N ALA A 202 -3.92 -19.75 10.66
CA ALA A 202 -2.83 -20.53 10.06
C ALA A 202 -2.62 -21.93 10.69
N SER A 203 -3.27 -22.22 11.83
CA SER A 203 -3.18 -23.50 12.54
C SER A 203 -4.50 -23.86 13.21
N TYR A 204 -4.65 -25.13 13.61
CA TYR A 204 -5.83 -25.62 14.32
C TYR A 204 -6.13 -24.87 15.60
N GLN A 205 -5.12 -24.67 16.44
CA GLN A 205 -5.28 -23.93 17.69
C GLN A 205 -5.74 -22.49 17.43
N GLN A 206 -5.22 -21.85 16.38
CA GLN A 206 -5.65 -20.52 15.95
C GLN A 206 -7.10 -20.51 15.45
N ILE A 207 -7.54 -21.54 14.71
CA ILE A 207 -8.92 -21.71 14.26
C ILE A 207 -9.88 -21.86 15.45
N ASP A 208 -9.52 -22.70 16.42
CA ASP A 208 -10.35 -22.94 17.61
C ASP A 208 -10.47 -21.66 18.46
N ASN A 209 -9.35 -20.98 18.68
CA ASN A 209 -9.33 -19.68 19.38
C ASN A 209 -10.16 -18.63 18.65
N TYR A 210 -9.98 -18.50 17.33
CA TYR A 210 -10.76 -17.56 16.52
C TYR A 210 -12.26 -17.83 16.67
N THR A 211 -12.68 -19.10 16.52
CA THR A 211 -14.08 -19.50 16.60
C THR A 211 -14.68 -19.21 17.98
N HIS A 212 -13.94 -19.51 19.05
CA HIS A 212 -14.36 -19.20 20.42
C HIS A 212 -14.52 -17.69 20.64
N ASP A 213 -13.56 -16.89 20.17
CA ASP A 213 -13.57 -15.44 20.34
C ASP A 213 -14.72 -14.75 19.57
N GLN A 214 -15.19 -15.35 18.47
CA GLN A 214 -16.27 -14.78 17.66
C GLN A 214 -17.66 -14.90 18.31
N VAL A 215 -17.86 -15.76 19.31
CA VAL A 215 -19.18 -15.98 19.94
C VAL A 215 -19.78 -14.67 20.45
N ARG A 216 -18.98 -13.85 21.13
CA ARG A 216 -19.42 -12.56 21.67
C ARG A 216 -19.78 -11.58 20.56
N THR A 217 -18.91 -11.48 19.55
CA THR A 217 -19.08 -10.59 18.40
C THR A 217 -20.34 -10.92 17.60
N VAL A 218 -20.62 -12.21 17.39
CA VAL A 218 -21.86 -12.68 16.73
C VAL A 218 -23.09 -12.30 17.55
N SER A 219 -23.03 -12.44 18.88
CA SER A 219 -24.13 -12.05 19.76
C SER A 219 -24.40 -10.54 19.70
N GLU A 220 -23.35 -9.72 19.74
CA GLU A 220 -23.44 -8.27 19.62
C GLU A 220 -24.06 -7.84 18.28
N LEU A 221 -23.55 -8.38 17.17
CA LEU A 221 -24.11 -8.11 15.84
C LEU A 221 -25.56 -8.55 15.72
N THR A 222 -25.91 -9.73 16.24
CA THR A 222 -27.30 -10.23 16.23
C THR A 222 -28.22 -9.30 17.01
N SER A 223 -27.78 -8.84 18.18
CA SER A 223 -28.55 -7.92 19.01
C SER A 223 -28.73 -6.55 18.34
N HIS A 224 -27.68 -6.02 17.70
CA HIS A 224 -27.72 -4.72 17.01
C HIS A 224 -28.61 -4.76 15.77
N LEU A 225 -28.51 -5.82 14.97
CA LEU A 225 -29.22 -5.93 13.70
C LEU A 225 -30.70 -6.29 13.87
N GLY A 226 -31.05 -7.05 14.92
CA GLY A 226 -32.42 -7.56 15.06
C GLY A 226 -32.86 -8.40 13.84
N SER A 227 -34.13 -8.35 13.49
CA SER A 227 -34.71 -9.09 12.35
C SER A 227 -34.64 -8.35 11.01
N THR A 228 -34.51 -7.02 11.03
CA THR A 228 -34.57 -6.14 9.84
C THR A 228 -33.23 -5.51 9.48
N GLY A 229 -32.20 -5.74 10.31
CA GLY A 229 -30.88 -5.17 10.11
C GLY A 229 -30.18 -5.71 8.87
N ARG A 230 -29.29 -4.89 8.32
CA ARG A 230 -28.55 -5.16 7.08
C ARG A 230 -27.06 -5.20 7.35
N VAL A 231 -26.35 -5.99 6.55
CA VAL A 231 -24.90 -6.13 6.66
C VAL A 231 -24.23 -5.78 5.34
N PHE A 232 -23.13 -5.04 5.43
CA PHE A 232 -22.15 -4.90 4.36
C PHE A 232 -20.81 -5.46 4.84
N ALA A 233 -20.37 -6.53 4.21
CA ALA A 233 -19.15 -7.22 4.56
C ALA A 233 -17.97 -6.78 3.68
N PHE A 234 -16.78 -6.75 4.26
CA PHE A 234 -15.52 -6.52 3.55
C PHE A 234 -14.53 -7.60 3.97
N LEU A 235 -13.84 -8.22 3.02
CA LEU A 235 -12.70 -9.10 3.30
C LEU A 235 -11.43 -8.47 2.76
N SER A 236 -10.51 -8.12 3.64
CA SER A 236 -9.18 -7.60 3.27
C SER A 236 -8.13 -8.64 3.55
N ASN A 237 -7.55 -9.17 2.46
CA ASN A 237 -6.59 -10.25 2.51
C ASN A 237 -5.60 -10.13 1.34
N HIS A 238 -4.54 -10.91 1.37
CA HIS A 238 -3.69 -11.18 0.22
C HIS A 238 -3.99 -12.56 -0.35
N SER A 239 -3.63 -12.74 -1.62
CA SER A 239 -3.57 -14.05 -2.25
C SER A 239 -2.16 -14.31 -2.74
N GLU A 240 -1.72 -15.56 -2.66
CA GLU A 240 -0.46 -16.00 -3.24
C GLU A 240 -0.49 -15.86 -4.77
N GLU A 241 0.57 -15.31 -5.37
CA GLU A 241 0.62 -14.97 -6.79
C GLU A 241 0.53 -16.22 -7.69
N ASP A 242 1.24 -17.28 -7.31
CA ASP A 242 1.40 -18.50 -8.11
C ASP A 242 0.21 -19.45 -8.02
N SER A 243 -0.54 -19.40 -6.93
CA SER A 243 -1.61 -20.38 -6.65
C SER A 243 -3.00 -19.76 -6.53
N GLY A 244 -3.10 -18.45 -6.26
CA GLY A 244 -4.35 -17.77 -5.98
C GLY A 244 -4.95 -18.07 -4.60
N TRP A 245 -4.28 -18.87 -3.78
CA TRP A 245 -4.71 -19.18 -2.41
C TRP A 245 -4.69 -17.97 -1.50
N LEU A 246 -5.63 -17.91 -0.55
CA LEU A 246 -5.72 -16.79 0.40
C LEU A 246 -4.75 -17.00 1.56
N PHE A 247 -4.19 -15.91 2.07
CA PHE A 247 -3.42 -15.99 3.30
C PHE A 247 -4.37 -16.26 4.47
N ALA A 248 -4.05 -17.28 5.26
CA ALA A 248 -4.81 -17.69 6.43
C ALA A 248 -4.32 -17.01 7.70
N GLY A 249 -3.03 -16.63 7.75
CA GLY A 249 -2.42 -16.14 8.97
C GLY A 249 -0.90 -16.23 8.96
N LYS A 250 -0.29 -16.20 10.14
CA LYS A 250 1.15 -16.43 10.33
C LYS A 250 1.38 -17.65 11.20
N GLU A 251 2.35 -18.48 10.81
CA GLU A 251 2.82 -19.59 11.64
C GLU A 251 3.96 -19.12 12.56
N GLY A 252 3.82 -19.34 13.87
CA GLY A 252 4.81 -18.97 14.90
C GLY A 252 4.55 -17.61 15.59
N GLN A 253 5.11 -17.43 16.79
CA GLN A 253 4.97 -16.17 17.54
C GLN A 253 5.84 -15.06 16.94
N GLY A 254 5.24 -13.92 16.56
CA GLY A 254 5.97 -12.70 16.16
C GLY A 254 6.06 -12.46 14.65
N GLU A 255 7.27 -12.47 14.09
CA GLU A 255 7.55 -12.27 12.65
C GLU A 255 7.43 -13.56 11.84
N GLY A 256 6.45 -14.42 12.18
CA GLY A 256 6.19 -15.67 11.48
C GLY A 256 5.95 -15.51 9.99
N GLU A 257 6.19 -16.58 9.23
CA GLU A 257 5.91 -16.63 7.79
C GLU A 257 4.41 -16.71 7.54
N TYR A 258 3.96 -16.10 6.44
CA TYR A 258 2.57 -16.23 6.02
C TYR A 258 2.28 -17.64 5.54
N VAL A 259 1.11 -18.14 5.92
CA VAL A 259 0.57 -19.42 5.46
C VAL A 259 -0.58 -19.14 4.49
N ALA A 260 -0.52 -19.75 3.31
CA ALA A 260 -1.61 -19.71 2.34
C ALA A 260 -2.43 -21.01 2.40
N MET A 261 -3.75 -20.87 2.29
CA MET A 261 -4.71 -21.96 2.33
C MET A 261 -5.76 -21.81 1.23
N GLU A 262 -6.46 -22.91 0.96
CA GLU A 262 -7.54 -22.92 -0.02
C GLU A 262 -8.58 -21.84 0.27
N VAL A 263 -9.06 -21.17 -0.79
CA VAL A 263 -10.04 -20.08 -0.68
C VAL A 263 -11.25 -20.55 0.12
N GLN A 264 -11.78 -21.72 -0.24
CA GLN A 264 -12.93 -22.31 0.42
C GLN A 264 -12.69 -22.54 1.91
N HIS A 265 -11.49 -22.98 2.28
CA HIS A 265 -11.13 -23.26 3.67
C HIS A 265 -11.05 -21.97 4.50
N VAL A 266 -10.37 -20.95 3.99
CA VAL A 266 -10.27 -19.65 4.67
C VAL A 266 -11.66 -19.04 4.84
N LEU A 267 -12.46 -18.97 3.77
CA LEU A 267 -13.80 -18.38 3.84
C LEU A 267 -14.74 -19.18 4.74
N SER A 268 -14.73 -20.51 4.64
CA SER A 268 -15.53 -21.39 5.51
C SER A 268 -15.13 -21.27 6.97
N THR A 269 -13.86 -21.01 7.28
CA THR A 269 -13.40 -20.86 8.67
C THR A 269 -13.77 -19.49 9.22
N VAL A 270 -13.42 -18.43 8.47
CA VAL A 270 -13.57 -17.04 8.92
C VAL A 270 -15.03 -16.62 8.96
N LEU A 271 -15.84 -17.00 7.98
CA LEU A 271 -17.22 -16.51 7.82
C LEU A 271 -18.27 -17.41 8.47
N LYS A 272 -17.97 -18.69 8.76
CA LYS A 272 -18.95 -19.63 9.35
C LYS A 272 -19.58 -19.17 10.65
N PRO A 273 -18.87 -18.55 11.61
CA PRO A 273 -19.51 -17.99 12.80
C PRO A 273 -20.61 -16.96 12.47
N TYR A 274 -20.50 -16.30 11.31
CA TYR A 274 -21.37 -15.21 10.86
C TYR A 274 -22.39 -15.63 9.80
N ALA A 275 -22.47 -16.91 9.42
CA ALA A 275 -23.23 -17.36 8.25
C ALA A 275 -24.70 -16.90 8.25
N ARG A 276 -25.36 -16.91 9.42
CA ARG A 276 -26.74 -16.44 9.57
C ARG A 276 -26.88 -14.93 9.36
N ILE A 277 -25.92 -14.15 9.87
CA ILE A 277 -25.90 -12.68 9.82
C ILE A 277 -25.54 -12.17 8.41
N LEU A 278 -24.66 -12.90 7.72
CA LEU A 278 -24.21 -12.59 6.37
C LEU A 278 -25.21 -13.00 5.27
N LYS A 279 -26.30 -13.69 5.64
CA LYS A 279 -27.34 -14.09 4.71
C LYS A 279 -27.93 -12.84 4.03
N SER A 280 -28.01 -12.88 2.71
CA SER A 280 -28.47 -11.79 1.84
C SER A 280 -27.65 -10.50 1.96
N SER A 281 -26.46 -10.54 2.56
CA SER A 281 -25.57 -9.37 2.64
C SER A 281 -24.81 -9.16 1.33
N HIS A 282 -24.24 -7.96 1.16
CA HIS A 282 -23.24 -7.71 0.12
C HIS A 282 -21.84 -7.87 0.68
N ILE A 283 -20.91 -8.43 -0.10
CA ILE A 283 -19.51 -8.57 0.30
C ILE A 283 -18.55 -7.97 -0.73
N VAL A 284 -17.53 -7.24 -0.27
CA VAL A 284 -16.45 -6.73 -1.12
C VAL A 284 -15.15 -7.43 -0.77
N PHE A 285 -14.56 -8.11 -1.76
CA PHE A 285 -13.26 -8.76 -1.64
C PHE A 285 -12.16 -7.76 -1.98
N LEU A 286 -11.58 -7.14 -0.96
CA LEU A 286 -10.39 -6.29 -1.02
C LEU A 286 -9.14 -7.17 -0.99
N VAL A 287 -9.05 -8.08 -1.96
CA VAL A 287 -7.99 -9.08 -2.09
C VAL A 287 -7.18 -8.86 -3.37
N CYS A 288 -5.96 -9.38 -3.41
CA CYS A 288 -5.17 -9.43 -4.63
C CYS A 288 -5.90 -10.27 -5.70
N GLY A 289 -5.80 -9.85 -6.96
CA GLY A 289 -6.51 -10.49 -8.07
C GLY A 289 -6.01 -11.88 -8.46
N SER A 290 -4.92 -12.38 -7.88
CA SER A 290 -4.45 -13.74 -8.19
C SER A 290 -5.50 -14.80 -7.85
N VAL A 291 -6.39 -14.54 -6.89
CA VAL A 291 -7.53 -15.44 -6.60
C VAL A 291 -8.44 -15.69 -7.80
N VAL A 292 -8.55 -14.76 -8.74
CA VAL A 292 -9.35 -14.94 -9.96
C VAL A 292 -8.53 -15.40 -11.17
N ALA A 293 -7.21 -15.25 -11.10
CA ALA A 293 -6.31 -15.64 -12.19
C ALA A 293 -6.21 -17.17 -12.32
N HIS A 294 -6.52 -17.89 -11.24
CA HIS A 294 -6.47 -19.35 -11.15
C HIS A 294 -7.88 -19.94 -11.07
N GLU A 295 -8.17 -20.93 -11.91
CA GLU A 295 -9.51 -21.50 -12.07
C GLU A 295 -10.07 -22.12 -10.77
N THR A 296 -9.23 -22.87 -10.04
CA THR A 296 -9.65 -23.57 -8.81
C THR A 296 -9.96 -22.59 -7.66
N PRO A 297 -9.08 -21.67 -7.26
CA PRO A 297 -9.41 -20.62 -6.29
C PRO A 297 -10.63 -19.80 -6.68
N TYR A 298 -10.77 -19.46 -7.97
CA TYR A 298 -11.92 -18.68 -8.43
C TYR A 298 -13.23 -19.46 -8.33
N THR A 299 -13.19 -20.77 -8.61
CA THR A 299 -14.34 -21.65 -8.44
C THR A 299 -14.75 -21.77 -6.99
N GLN A 300 -13.80 -22.02 -6.10
CA GLN A 300 -14.02 -22.02 -4.65
C GLN A 300 -14.61 -20.69 -4.15
N LEU A 301 -14.14 -19.55 -4.67
CA LEU A 301 -14.71 -18.24 -4.33
C LEU A 301 -16.20 -18.14 -4.71
N LYS A 302 -16.57 -18.58 -5.92
CA LYS A 302 -17.97 -18.57 -6.38
C LYS A 302 -18.84 -19.53 -5.54
N GLU A 303 -18.30 -20.68 -5.16
CA GLU A 303 -18.98 -21.64 -4.28
C GLU A 303 -19.24 -21.06 -2.89
N ALA A 304 -18.23 -20.44 -2.28
CA ALA A 304 -18.38 -19.74 -1.00
C ALA A 304 -19.45 -18.64 -1.10
N VAL A 305 -19.49 -17.89 -2.20
CA VAL A 305 -20.50 -16.84 -2.38
C VAL A 305 -21.93 -17.39 -2.34
N LEU A 306 -22.16 -18.55 -2.96
CA LEU A 306 -23.44 -19.24 -2.94
C LEU A 306 -23.74 -19.90 -1.58
N GLN A 307 -22.73 -20.52 -0.96
CA GLN A 307 -22.86 -21.22 0.32
C GLN A 307 -23.25 -20.28 1.46
N PHE A 308 -22.67 -19.08 1.51
CA PHE A 308 -22.97 -18.06 2.52
C PHE A 308 -24.20 -17.22 2.19
N ASP A 309 -24.88 -17.52 1.07
CA ASP A 309 -26.10 -16.83 0.63
C ASP A 309 -25.93 -15.31 0.52
N PHE A 310 -24.82 -14.84 -0.03
CA PHE A 310 -24.66 -13.40 -0.28
C PHE A 310 -25.60 -12.94 -1.41
N ALA A 311 -26.19 -11.75 -1.25
CA ALA A 311 -26.98 -11.12 -2.31
C ALA A 311 -26.08 -10.69 -3.48
N GLY A 312 -24.85 -10.25 -3.17
CA GLY A 312 -23.85 -10.00 -4.20
C GLY A 312 -22.44 -9.87 -3.66
N ALA A 313 -21.45 -10.10 -4.53
CA ALA A 313 -20.04 -9.97 -4.24
C ALA A 313 -19.32 -9.10 -5.28
N ILE A 314 -18.35 -8.31 -4.84
CA ILE A 314 -17.51 -7.46 -5.71
C ILE A 314 -16.06 -7.89 -5.57
N ILE A 315 -15.39 -8.13 -6.70
CA ILE A 315 -14.01 -8.62 -6.74
C ILE A 315 -13.17 -7.78 -7.70
N PHE A 316 -11.91 -7.55 -7.33
CA PHE A 316 -10.94 -6.78 -8.11
C PHE A 316 -9.84 -7.71 -8.66
N PRO A 317 -9.85 -8.02 -9.97
CA PRO A 317 -8.96 -9.00 -10.58
C PRO A 317 -7.51 -8.54 -10.80
N ALA A 318 -7.13 -7.31 -10.43
CA ALA A 318 -5.75 -6.86 -10.55
C ALA A 318 -4.81 -7.64 -9.58
N PRO A 319 -3.76 -8.33 -10.06
CA PRO A 319 -2.88 -9.14 -9.21
C PRO A 319 -2.25 -8.40 -8.02
N ARG A 320 -2.01 -7.10 -8.17
CA ARG A 320 -1.48 -6.21 -7.11
C ARG A 320 -2.48 -5.12 -6.77
N PHE A 321 -3.72 -5.51 -6.56
CA PHE A 321 -4.79 -4.60 -6.21
C PHE A 321 -4.45 -3.76 -4.96
N GLN A 322 -4.61 -2.44 -5.08
CA GLN A 322 -4.45 -1.50 -3.97
C GLN A 322 -5.84 -1.04 -3.51
N PRO A 323 -6.35 -1.50 -2.35
CA PRO A 323 -7.72 -1.20 -1.92
C PRO A 323 -8.07 0.29 -1.88
N LEU A 324 -7.10 1.15 -1.56
CA LEU A 324 -7.31 2.61 -1.53
C LEU A 324 -7.71 3.21 -2.89
N VAL A 325 -7.38 2.56 -4.01
CA VAL A 325 -7.79 3.02 -5.34
C VAL A 325 -9.31 2.88 -5.54
N ALA A 326 -9.98 2.00 -4.78
CA ALA A 326 -11.43 1.82 -4.83
C ALA A 326 -12.20 2.76 -3.89
N THR A 327 -11.54 3.72 -3.21
CA THR A 327 -12.20 4.60 -2.23
C THR A 327 -13.44 5.30 -2.81
N ASN A 328 -13.31 6.00 -3.93
CA ASN A 328 -14.44 6.73 -4.53
C ASN A 328 -15.58 5.80 -4.95
N PHE A 329 -15.24 4.63 -5.48
CA PHE A 329 -16.22 3.61 -5.86
C PHE A 329 -17.01 3.13 -4.65
N LEU A 330 -16.31 2.81 -3.56
CA LEU A 330 -16.93 2.28 -2.35
C LEU A 330 -17.72 3.33 -1.58
N VAL A 331 -17.29 4.60 -1.56
CA VAL A 331 -18.07 5.71 -1.00
C VAL A 331 -19.39 5.86 -1.77
N ALA A 332 -19.32 5.93 -3.10
CA ALA A 332 -20.52 6.01 -3.94
C ALA A 332 -21.43 4.79 -3.76
N MET A 333 -20.85 3.60 -3.55
CA MET A 333 -21.61 2.38 -3.29
C MET A 333 -22.31 2.40 -1.93
N MET A 334 -21.63 2.87 -0.88
CA MET A 334 -22.26 3.05 0.44
C MET A 334 -23.42 4.03 0.36
N GLU A 335 -23.25 5.12 -0.38
CA GLU A 335 -24.30 6.12 -0.60
C GLU A 335 -25.50 5.55 -1.36
N LEU A 336 -25.28 5.03 -2.57
CA LEU A 336 -26.39 4.58 -3.43
C LEU A 336 -27.02 3.26 -2.96
N VAL A 337 -26.24 2.33 -2.40
CA VAL A 337 -26.72 0.97 -2.06
C VAL A 337 -27.01 0.84 -0.57
N ALA A 338 -26.12 1.31 0.32
CA ALA A 338 -26.34 1.14 1.76
C ALA A 338 -27.30 2.19 2.33
N ILE A 339 -27.14 3.46 1.95
CA ILE A 339 -27.96 4.58 2.44
C ILE A 339 -29.25 4.70 1.62
N GLU A 340 -29.18 4.78 0.29
CA GLU A 340 -30.36 4.98 -0.57
C GLU A 340 -31.13 3.69 -0.92
N GLN A 341 -30.60 2.53 -0.52
CA GLN A 341 -31.16 1.19 -0.74
C GLN A 341 -31.46 0.87 -2.21
N LEU A 342 -30.72 1.44 -3.15
CA LEU A 342 -30.86 1.12 -4.56
C LEU A 342 -30.19 -0.23 -4.87
N SER A 343 -30.73 -0.95 -5.86
CA SER A 343 -30.16 -2.22 -6.29
C SER A 343 -28.73 -2.02 -6.81
N ILE A 344 -27.78 -2.77 -6.25
CA ILE A 344 -26.38 -2.74 -6.68
C ILE A 344 -26.24 -3.03 -8.17
N ARG A 345 -27.07 -3.93 -8.72
CA ARG A 345 -27.03 -4.32 -10.14
C ARG A 345 -27.41 -3.15 -11.04
N SER A 346 -28.49 -2.44 -10.71
CA SER A 346 -28.95 -1.29 -11.52
C SER A 346 -28.02 -0.08 -11.37
N MET A 347 -27.43 0.10 -10.18
CA MET A 347 -26.56 1.25 -9.89
C MET A 347 -25.11 1.06 -10.33
N PHE A 348 -24.69 -0.16 -10.65
CA PHE A 348 -23.30 -0.46 -10.98
C PHE A 348 -22.71 0.44 -12.09
N PRO A 349 -23.42 0.70 -13.22
CA PRO A 349 -22.94 1.67 -14.20
C PRO A 349 -22.69 3.05 -13.58
N THR A 350 -23.62 3.59 -12.81
CA THR A 350 -23.44 4.89 -12.13
C THR A 350 -22.22 4.88 -11.21
N LEU A 351 -22.03 3.84 -10.41
CA LEU A 351 -20.85 3.68 -9.52
C LEU A 351 -19.53 3.72 -10.28
N LEU A 352 -19.46 3.05 -11.43
CA LEU A 352 -18.30 3.04 -12.31
C LEU A 352 -18.01 4.42 -12.92
N SER A 353 -19.07 5.16 -13.27
CA SER A 353 -18.94 6.52 -13.84
C SER A 353 -18.27 7.50 -12.89
N MET A 354 -18.46 7.31 -11.58
CA MET A 354 -17.86 8.11 -10.51
C MET A 354 -16.41 7.70 -10.19
N SER A 355 -15.93 6.60 -10.79
CA SER A 355 -14.70 5.90 -10.39
C SER A 355 -13.68 5.81 -11.53
N GLY A 356 -13.43 6.92 -12.23
CA GLY A 356 -12.57 6.94 -13.42
C GLY A 356 -11.14 6.44 -13.21
N CYS A 357 -10.55 6.63 -12.02
CA CYS A 357 -9.21 6.15 -11.70
C CYS A 357 -9.16 4.63 -11.46
N LEU A 358 -10.25 4.04 -10.94
CA LEU A 358 -10.31 2.62 -10.59
C LEU A 358 -10.13 1.74 -11.83
N GLY A 359 -10.79 2.10 -12.93
CA GLY A 359 -10.68 1.39 -14.19
C GLY A 359 -9.28 1.42 -14.82
N GLN A 360 -8.40 2.33 -14.39
CA GLN A 360 -7.00 2.33 -14.84
C GLN A 360 -6.17 1.28 -14.13
N HIS A 361 -6.62 0.85 -12.95
CA HIS A 361 -5.91 -0.09 -12.10
C HIS A 361 -6.46 -1.51 -12.23
N THR A 362 -7.78 -1.65 -12.34
CA THR A 362 -8.44 -2.96 -12.31
C THR A 362 -9.75 -2.92 -13.08
N SER A 363 -10.13 -4.03 -13.69
CA SER A 363 -11.55 -4.30 -13.96
C SER A 363 -12.27 -4.61 -12.64
N ILE A 364 -13.57 -4.86 -12.69
CA ILE A 364 -14.37 -5.23 -11.53
C ILE A 364 -15.30 -6.36 -11.93
N ILE A 365 -15.38 -7.39 -11.11
CA ILE A 365 -16.33 -8.50 -11.29
C ILE A 365 -17.44 -8.30 -10.26
N LEU A 366 -18.67 -8.12 -10.75
CA LEU A 366 -19.87 -8.16 -9.93
C LEU A 366 -20.46 -9.56 -10.04
N MET A 367 -20.67 -10.19 -8.88
CA MET A 367 -21.41 -11.43 -8.76
C MET A 367 -22.73 -11.12 -8.07
N THR A 368 -23.86 -11.50 -8.65
CA THR A 368 -25.18 -11.33 -8.03
C THR A 368 -25.92 -12.66 -8.01
N ARG A 369 -26.52 -12.98 -6.87
CA ARG A 369 -27.36 -14.17 -6.75
C ARG A 369 -28.65 -13.96 -7.56
N VAL A 370 -29.01 -14.95 -8.37
CA VAL A 370 -30.25 -14.98 -9.13
C VAL A 370 -30.95 -16.31 -8.89
N ASN A 371 -32.27 -16.29 -8.71
CA ASN A 371 -33.08 -17.49 -8.62
C ASN A 371 -33.78 -17.71 -9.96
N ILE A 372 -33.39 -18.76 -10.68
CA ILE A 372 -33.95 -19.12 -11.98
C ILE A 372 -34.45 -20.55 -11.86
N GLU A 373 -35.76 -20.74 -12.04
CA GLU A 373 -36.42 -22.06 -12.01
C GLU A 373 -36.22 -22.80 -10.67
N GLY A 374 -36.22 -22.08 -9.56
CA GLY A 374 -35.99 -22.65 -8.21
C GLY A 374 -34.54 -23.04 -7.93
N CYS A 375 -33.64 -22.89 -8.91
CA CYS A 375 -32.21 -23.08 -8.73
C CYS A 375 -31.52 -21.74 -8.45
N CYS A 376 -30.81 -21.68 -7.33
CA CYS A 376 -29.94 -20.55 -7.06
C CYS A 376 -28.69 -20.61 -7.95
N LYS A 377 -28.50 -19.58 -8.77
CA LYS A 377 -27.33 -19.40 -9.63
C LYS A 377 -26.62 -18.10 -9.27
N LEU A 378 -25.35 -18.02 -9.59
CA LEU A 378 -24.58 -16.79 -9.50
C LEU A 378 -24.47 -16.21 -10.91
N GLU A 379 -24.95 -14.98 -11.10
CA GLU A 379 -24.73 -14.21 -12.32
C GLU A 379 -23.43 -13.40 -12.17
N LEU A 380 -22.51 -13.52 -13.13
CA LEU A 380 -21.21 -12.87 -13.12
C LEU A 380 -21.09 -11.87 -14.26
N THR A 381 -20.81 -10.62 -13.96
CA THR A 381 -20.60 -9.56 -14.94
C THR A 381 -19.25 -8.89 -14.72
N THR A 382 -18.42 -8.83 -15.76
CA THR A 382 -17.12 -8.14 -15.70
C THR A 382 -17.23 -6.76 -16.32
N PHE A 383 -16.77 -5.76 -15.59
CA PHE A 383 -16.67 -4.38 -16.01
C PHE A 383 -15.21 -3.97 -16.14
N ALA A 384 -14.78 -3.66 -17.35
CA ALA A 384 -13.40 -3.27 -17.63
C ALA A 384 -13.37 -1.87 -18.24
N ARG A 385 -12.30 -1.11 -18.00
CA ARG A 385 -12.18 0.22 -18.59
C ARG A 385 -12.00 0.10 -20.11
N ALA A 386 -12.91 0.71 -20.86
CA ALA A 386 -12.78 0.84 -22.30
C ALA A 386 -12.04 2.14 -22.63
N HIS A 387 -10.85 2.02 -23.23
CA HIS A 387 -10.12 3.15 -23.78
C HIS A 387 -9.63 2.85 -25.19
N THR A 388 -9.92 3.75 -26.13
CA THR A 388 -9.67 3.52 -27.56
C THR A 388 -8.21 3.21 -27.91
N GLN A 389 -7.26 3.67 -27.09
CA GLN A 389 -5.82 3.53 -27.35
C GLN A 389 -5.05 2.65 -26.36
N THR A 390 -5.63 2.25 -25.23
CA THR A 390 -4.87 1.54 -24.18
C THR A 390 -5.58 0.32 -23.64
N SER A 391 -6.91 0.28 -23.73
CA SER A 391 -7.68 -0.90 -23.34
C SER A 391 -8.97 -0.97 -24.17
N PRO A 392 -8.88 -1.18 -25.49
CA PRO A 392 -10.06 -1.19 -26.35
C PRO A 392 -11.02 -2.31 -25.92
N TRP A 393 -12.26 -1.93 -25.58
CA TRP A 393 -13.28 -2.83 -25.02
C TRP A 393 -12.82 -3.55 -23.74
N GLY A 394 -11.94 -2.93 -22.95
CA GLY A 394 -11.43 -3.53 -21.72
C GLY A 394 -10.35 -4.59 -21.90
N LEU A 395 -9.84 -4.76 -23.13
CA LEU A 395 -8.72 -5.65 -23.42
C LEU A 395 -7.42 -4.86 -23.37
N ASP A 396 -6.52 -5.24 -22.48
CA ASP A 396 -5.22 -4.58 -22.35
C ASP A 396 -4.37 -4.76 -23.61
N ILE A 397 -3.81 -3.64 -24.08
CA ILE A 397 -2.81 -3.66 -25.15
C ILE A 397 -1.45 -3.20 -24.58
N PRO A 398 -0.33 -3.69 -25.13
CA PRO A 398 0.99 -3.30 -24.63
C PRO A 398 1.17 -1.77 -24.62
N ALA A 399 1.63 -1.22 -23.50
CA ALA A 399 1.90 0.22 -23.38
C ALA A 399 3.00 0.69 -24.35
N GLN A 400 3.85 -0.24 -24.78
CA GLN A 400 4.93 -0.04 -25.74
C GLN A 400 4.81 -1.01 -26.90
N CYS A 401 5.20 -0.57 -28.10
CA CYS A 401 5.33 -1.48 -29.23
C CYS A 401 6.45 -2.50 -28.94
N PRO A 402 6.17 -3.82 -28.96
CA PRO A 402 7.18 -4.85 -28.63
C PRO A 402 8.33 -4.90 -29.63
N GLN A 403 8.15 -4.35 -30.83
CA GLN A 403 9.17 -4.34 -31.89
C GLN A 403 10.14 -3.15 -31.81
N CYS A 404 9.69 -1.99 -31.33
CA CYS A 404 10.50 -0.75 -31.36
C CYS A 404 10.56 0.02 -30.03
N GLY A 405 9.83 -0.42 -28.99
CA GLY A 405 9.80 0.23 -27.68
C GLY A 405 9.08 1.58 -27.62
N SER A 406 8.55 2.07 -28.74
CA SER A 406 7.83 3.35 -28.78
C SER A 406 6.61 3.32 -27.85
N THR A 407 6.43 4.39 -27.07
CA THR A 407 5.25 4.60 -26.20
C THR A 407 4.18 5.36 -26.99
N LYS A 408 2.89 5.10 -26.75
CA LYS A 408 1.75 5.73 -27.45
C LYS A 408 1.69 5.46 -28.97
N SER A 409 2.23 4.34 -29.42
CA SER A 409 2.40 4.06 -30.84
C SER A 409 1.13 3.59 -31.55
N TRP A 410 -0.01 3.42 -30.89
CA TRP A 410 -1.14 2.76 -31.54
C TRP A 410 -2.01 3.74 -32.35
N ALA A 411 -2.11 3.55 -33.66
CA ALA A 411 -3.08 4.23 -34.54
C ALA A 411 -4.40 3.48 -34.63
N GLU A 412 -5.48 4.27 -34.65
CA GLU A 412 -6.85 3.86 -34.94
C GLU A 412 -7.02 3.57 -36.43
N ARG A 413 -8.03 2.86 -36.96
CA ARG A 413 -8.66 1.54 -36.72
C ARG A 413 -9.13 1.17 -38.13
N VAL A 414 -8.83 -0.01 -38.62
CA VAL A 414 -9.63 -0.58 -39.73
C VAL A 414 -10.45 -1.70 -39.10
N ALA A 415 -11.75 -1.47 -38.97
CA ALA A 415 -12.67 -2.55 -38.64
C ALA A 415 -12.68 -3.48 -39.84
N VAL A 416 -12.16 -4.69 -39.65
CA VAL A 416 -12.23 -5.74 -40.65
C VAL A 416 -13.37 -6.64 -40.22
N THR A 417 -14.52 -6.50 -40.88
CA THR A 417 -15.62 -7.45 -40.74
C THR A 417 -15.18 -8.73 -41.43
N VAL A 418 -14.81 -9.74 -40.64
CA VAL A 418 -14.55 -11.07 -41.18
C VAL A 418 -15.90 -11.79 -41.18
N ALA A 419 -16.49 -11.96 -42.36
CA ALA A 419 -17.62 -12.86 -42.50
C ALA A 419 -17.13 -14.26 -42.14
N ASP A 420 -17.72 -14.85 -41.10
CA ASP A 420 -17.42 -16.23 -40.73
C ASP A 420 -17.87 -17.13 -41.88
N LYS A 421 -16.92 -17.80 -42.53
CA LYS A 421 -17.18 -18.68 -43.67
C LYS A 421 -17.68 -20.07 -43.22
N SER A 422 -18.13 -20.22 -41.97
CA SER A 422 -18.78 -21.43 -41.51
C SER A 422 -19.96 -21.75 -42.45
N ARG A 423 -19.92 -22.97 -43.01
CA ARG A 423 -20.73 -23.46 -44.14
C ARG A 423 -22.22 -23.66 -43.82
N ASP A 424 -22.66 -23.29 -42.63
CA ASP A 424 -24.07 -23.33 -42.26
C ASP A 424 -24.73 -22.02 -42.70
N GLU A 425 -25.36 -22.02 -43.87
CA GLU A 425 -26.09 -20.86 -44.40
C GLU A 425 -27.41 -20.60 -43.63
N ASP A 426 -27.87 -21.58 -42.84
CA ASP A 426 -29.18 -21.54 -42.18
C ASP A 426 -29.12 -21.18 -40.67
N ALA A 427 -27.96 -20.86 -40.10
CA ALA A 427 -27.88 -20.46 -38.69
C ALA A 427 -28.39 -19.00 -38.50
N PRO A 428 -29.53 -18.76 -37.81
CA PRO A 428 -30.14 -17.44 -37.70
C PRO A 428 -29.34 -16.43 -36.86
N ASP A 429 -28.26 -16.86 -36.19
CA ASP A 429 -27.41 -16.05 -35.31
C ASP A 429 -25.96 -15.92 -35.82
N ARG A 430 -25.75 -15.49 -37.09
CA ARG A 430 -24.41 -15.09 -37.55
C ARG A 430 -23.96 -13.81 -36.83
N VAL A 431 -23.37 -13.97 -35.64
CA VAL A 431 -22.74 -12.87 -34.90
C VAL A 431 -21.50 -12.41 -35.66
N SER A 432 -21.61 -11.28 -36.37
CA SER A 432 -20.44 -10.68 -37.03
C SER A 432 -19.37 -10.33 -36.00
N VAL A 433 -18.21 -10.99 -36.10
CA VAL A 433 -17.07 -10.73 -35.21
C VAL A 433 -16.26 -9.57 -35.76
N CYS A 434 -16.36 -8.40 -35.13
CA CYS A 434 -15.56 -7.24 -35.52
C CYS A 434 -14.11 -7.41 -35.03
N ARG A 435 -13.16 -7.50 -35.98
CA ARG A 435 -11.73 -7.53 -35.70
C ARG A 435 -11.11 -6.16 -35.98
N TYR A 436 -10.24 -5.70 -35.09
CA TYR A 436 -9.58 -4.41 -35.20
C TYR A 436 -8.07 -4.58 -35.23
N ILE A 437 -7.43 -3.90 -36.18
CA ILE A 437 -5.97 -3.93 -36.35
C ILE A 437 -5.39 -2.62 -35.85
N TYR A 438 -4.56 -2.70 -34.82
CA TYR A 438 -3.77 -1.61 -34.27
C TYR A 438 -2.36 -1.67 -34.87
N THR A 439 -1.92 -0.58 -35.50
CA THR A 439 -0.58 -0.51 -36.12
C THR A 439 0.29 0.48 -35.37
N CYS A 440 1.56 0.15 -35.21
CA CYS A 440 2.58 1.06 -34.66
C CYS A 440 2.75 2.31 -35.56
N LYS A 441 2.57 3.50 -35.00
CA LYS A 441 2.72 4.84 -35.60
C LYS A 441 4.17 5.24 -35.82
N TYR A 442 5.10 4.58 -35.13
CA TYR A 442 6.50 4.95 -35.26
C TYR A 442 6.98 4.55 -36.65
N THR A 443 7.35 5.54 -37.45
CA THR A 443 7.70 5.38 -38.87
C THR A 443 8.87 4.43 -39.09
N ASN A 444 9.79 4.34 -38.13
CA ASN A 444 10.94 3.44 -38.15
C ASN A 444 10.68 2.10 -37.44
N CYS A 445 9.42 1.77 -37.11
CA CYS A 445 9.11 0.48 -36.49
C CYS A 445 9.40 -0.66 -37.47
N GLY A 446 10.39 -1.51 -37.12
CA GLY A 446 10.81 -2.64 -37.96
C GLY A 446 11.86 -2.32 -38.99
N SER A 447 12.25 -1.05 -39.17
CA SER A 447 13.25 -0.68 -40.17
C SER A 447 14.59 -1.34 -39.90
N MET A 448 15.02 -1.40 -38.63
CA MET A 448 16.25 -2.08 -38.24
C MET A 448 16.23 -3.60 -38.53
N GLN A 449 15.05 -4.22 -38.50
CA GLN A 449 14.87 -5.66 -38.75
C GLN A 449 14.37 -5.98 -40.16
N LYS A 450 14.20 -4.97 -41.03
CA LYS A 450 13.52 -5.09 -42.34
C LYS A 450 12.11 -5.72 -42.23
N LEU A 451 11.42 -5.49 -41.12
CA LEU A 451 10.05 -5.95 -40.87
C LEU A 451 9.05 -4.81 -41.10
N PRO A 452 7.80 -5.11 -41.49
CA PRO A 452 6.75 -4.11 -41.51
C PRO A 452 6.49 -3.56 -40.09
N PRO A 453 5.82 -2.40 -39.96
CA PRO A 453 5.38 -1.89 -38.68
C PRO A 453 4.55 -2.94 -37.93
N TYR A 454 4.83 -3.10 -36.63
CA TYR A 454 4.16 -4.09 -35.81
C TYR A 454 2.64 -3.86 -35.80
N LYS A 455 1.88 -4.94 -35.99
CA LYS A 455 0.42 -4.94 -35.99
C LYS A 455 -0.09 -5.85 -34.88
N LEU A 456 -0.98 -5.32 -34.06
CA LEU A 456 -1.72 -6.05 -33.03
C LEU A 456 -3.18 -6.19 -33.48
N SER A 457 -3.70 -7.40 -33.43
CA SER A 457 -5.10 -7.67 -33.72
C SER A 457 -5.88 -7.86 -32.43
N VAL A 458 -6.96 -7.11 -32.27
CA VAL A 458 -7.88 -7.24 -31.15
C VAL A 458 -9.28 -7.52 -31.67
N THR A 459 -9.91 -8.58 -31.19
CA THR A 459 -11.30 -8.91 -31.48
C THR A 459 -12.19 -8.25 -30.43
N LYS A 460 -13.22 -7.51 -30.84
CA LYS A 460 -14.18 -6.95 -29.89
C LYS A 460 -14.92 -8.11 -29.20
N PRO A 461 -14.82 -8.24 -27.86
CA PRO A 461 -15.59 -9.25 -27.14
C PRO A 461 -17.09 -8.93 -27.19
N PRO A 462 -17.98 -9.94 -27.06
CA PRO A 462 -19.41 -9.68 -26.89
C PRO A 462 -19.61 -8.79 -25.66
N GLY A 463 -20.60 -7.89 -25.70
CA GLY A 463 -20.85 -6.94 -24.60
C GLY A 463 -21.15 -5.52 -25.09
N SER A 464 -21.33 -4.61 -24.14
CA SER A 464 -21.75 -3.23 -24.38
C SER A 464 -20.82 -2.22 -23.72
N ILE A 465 -20.76 -1.01 -24.29
CA ILE A 465 -20.11 0.12 -23.63
C ILE A 465 -21.15 0.78 -22.72
N VAL A 466 -20.81 0.94 -21.46
CA VAL A 466 -21.62 1.63 -20.45
C VAL A 466 -20.91 2.89 -19.98
N ASN A 467 -21.69 3.90 -19.62
CA ASN A 467 -21.21 5.21 -19.18
C ASN A 467 -20.18 5.81 -20.14
N SER A 468 -20.54 5.96 -21.41
CA SER A 468 -19.77 6.75 -22.36
C SER A 468 -19.66 8.19 -21.82
N ALA A 469 -18.61 8.45 -21.05
CA ALA A 469 -18.39 9.73 -20.43
C ALA A 469 -18.26 10.80 -21.53
N LYS A 470 -18.57 12.06 -21.21
CA LYS A 470 -18.37 13.18 -22.14
C LYS A 470 -16.94 13.25 -22.70
N THR A 471 -15.96 12.68 -21.99
CA THR A 471 -14.60 12.48 -22.50
C THR A 471 -14.61 11.40 -23.59
N LYS A 472 -14.50 11.83 -24.85
CA LYS A 472 -14.64 11.03 -26.09
C LYS A 472 -13.89 9.67 -26.14
N ASN A 473 -12.95 9.40 -25.23
CA ASN A 473 -12.04 8.25 -25.31
C ASN A 473 -12.11 7.27 -24.14
N CYS A 474 -12.88 7.55 -23.07
CA CYS A 474 -12.90 6.69 -21.89
C CYS A 474 -14.34 6.34 -21.49
N ALA A 475 -14.62 5.05 -21.40
CA ALA A 475 -15.89 4.50 -20.95
C ALA A 475 -15.63 3.21 -20.17
N TRP A 476 -16.68 2.51 -19.77
CA TRP A 476 -16.60 1.16 -19.24
C TRP A 476 -17.16 0.17 -20.26
N PHE A 477 -16.57 -1.01 -20.36
CA PHE A 477 -17.07 -2.13 -21.12
C PHE A 477 -17.67 -3.13 -20.16
N GLN A 478 -18.92 -3.53 -20.40
CA GLN A 478 -19.64 -4.56 -19.67
C GLN A 478 -19.65 -5.84 -20.50
N SER A 479 -19.05 -6.90 -19.97
CA SER A 479 -19.14 -8.23 -20.57
C SER A 479 -20.57 -8.77 -20.51
N PRO A 480 -20.94 -9.75 -21.34
CA PRO A 480 -22.18 -10.48 -21.14
C PRO A 480 -22.11 -11.20 -19.80
N SER A 481 -23.24 -11.30 -19.13
CA SER A 481 -23.32 -12.05 -17.90
C SER A 481 -23.15 -13.54 -18.15
N THR A 482 -22.34 -14.21 -17.34
CA THR A 482 -22.24 -15.67 -17.31
C THR A 482 -22.90 -16.20 -16.04
N HIS A 483 -23.27 -17.48 -16.04
CA HIS A 483 -23.91 -18.10 -14.89
C HIS A 483 -23.02 -19.19 -14.31
N PHE A 484 -22.90 -19.22 -12.99
CA PHE A 484 -22.27 -20.30 -12.25
C PHE A 484 -23.34 -21.01 -11.41
N VAL A 485 -23.34 -22.34 -11.49
CA VAL A 485 -24.25 -23.20 -10.74
C VAL A 485 -23.39 -24.03 -9.79
N LEU A 486 -23.79 -24.08 -8.52
CA LEU A 486 -23.15 -24.96 -7.55
C LEU A 486 -23.31 -26.40 -8.05
N GLN A 487 -22.20 -27.10 -8.31
CA GLN A 487 -22.27 -28.51 -8.62
C GLN A 487 -22.74 -29.22 -7.36
N SER A 488 -24.02 -29.63 -7.34
CA SER A 488 -24.51 -30.53 -6.31
C SER A 488 -23.61 -31.76 -6.40
N SER A 489 -22.80 -31.98 -5.38
CA SER A 489 -22.07 -33.22 -5.18
C SER A 489 -23.09 -34.31 -4.88
N ALA A 490 -23.89 -34.66 -5.90
CA ALA A 490 -24.70 -35.85 -5.89
C ALA A 490 -23.71 -36.99 -5.70
N VAL A 491 -23.67 -37.52 -4.47
CA VAL A 491 -22.93 -38.71 -4.11
C VAL A 491 -23.43 -39.80 -5.05
N SER A 492 -22.69 -40.02 -6.14
CA SER A 492 -22.91 -41.14 -7.02
C SER A 492 -22.51 -42.39 -6.24
N THR A 493 -23.48 -42.97 -5.54
CA THR A 493 -23.45 -44.35 -5.05
C THR A 493 -23.51 -45.31 -6.24
N GLN A 494 -22.57 -45.21 -7.18
CA GLN A 494 -22.30 -46.28 -8.12
C GLN A 494 -21.19 -47.15 -7.55
N GLY A 495 -21.60 -48.29 -6.98
CA GLY A 495 -20.71 -49.36 -6.53
C GLY A 495 -19.76 -49.77 -7.65
N LYS A 496 -18.48 -49.45 -7.46
CA LYS A 496 -17.41 -49.81 -8.40
C LYS A 496 -16.91 -51.21 -8.04
N ARG A 497 -17.35 -52.20 -8.81
CA ARG A 497 -16.69 -53.51 -8.93
C ARG A 497 -15.22 -53.26 -9.30
N MET A 498 -14.29 -53.72 -8.46
CA MET A 498 -12.88 -53.78 -8.79
C MET A 498 -12.69 -54.77 -9.94
N ASN A 499 -12.05 -54.32 -11.01
CA ASN A 499 -11.36 -55.19 -11.95
C ASN A 499 -9.93 -54.67 -12.04
N GLU A 500 -9.01 -55.47 -11.52
CA GLU A 500 -7.57 -55.27 -11.58
C GLU A 500 -7.11 -55.41 -13.03
N GLY A 501 -6.43 -54.39 -13.53
CA GLY A 501 -5.73 -54.42 -14.80
C GLY A 501 -4.40 -53.68 -14.63
N VAL A 502 -3.36 -54.46 -14.36
CA VAL A 502 -1.95 -54.02 -14.34
C VAL A 502 -1.51 -53.66 -15.77
N PRO A 503 -0.79 -52.54 -15.95
CA PRO A 503 0.22 -52.49 -17.00
C PRO A 503 1.59 -52.10 -16.44
N THR A 504 2.51 -53.02 -16.67
CA THR A 504 3.96 -52.87 -16.62
C THR A 504 4.44 -51.87 -17.68
N GLY A 505 5.27 -50.91 -17.30
CA GLY A 505 5.73 -49.83 -18.19
C GLY A 505 7.09 -49.25 -17.83
N THR A 506 8.12 -50.04 -18.11
CA THR A 506 9.53 -49.73 -18.44
C THR A 506 10.15 -48.35 -18.10
N ALA A 507 11.21 -48.44 -17.30
CA ALA A 507 12.18 -47.40 -17.00
C ALA A 507 13.01 -46.94 -18.22
N LYS A 508 13.17 -45.62 -18.37
CA LYS A 508 14.21 -45.01 -19.23
C LYS A 508 15.33 -44.41 -18.37
N LYS A 509 16.50 -45.05 -18.50
CA LYS A 509 17.85 -44.59 -18.16
C LYS A 509 18.11 -43.17 -18.64
N ALA A 510 18.49 -42.26 -17.73
CA ALA A 510 19.27 -41.08 -18.05
C ALA A 510 20.60 -41.15 -17.29
N ARG A 511 21.68 -41.35 -18.04
CA ARG A 511 23.07 -41.46 -17.62
C ARG A 511 23.68 -40.06 -17.67
N ARG A 512 24.06 -39.48 -16.53
CA ARG A 512 25.08 -38.41 -16.46
C ARG A 512 26.01 -38.69 -15.29
N LEU A 513 27.27 -38.88 -15.63
CA LEU A 513 28.40 -39.14 -14.74
C LEU A 513 29.53 -38.27 -15.28
N ARG A 514 29.99 -37.30 -14.48
CA ARG A 514 31.41 -36.94 -14.30
C ARG A 514 31.54 -35.85 -13.24
N ASP A 515 32.14 -36.26 -12.13
CA ASP A 515 32.75 -35.53 -11.02
C ASP A 515 33.92 -34.63 -11.54
N ALA A 516 34.11 -33.39 -11.05
CA ALA A 516 34.85 -32.96 -9.83
C ALA A 516 36.37 -33.26 -9.92
N TYR A 517 37.32 -32.31 -10.02
CA TYR A 517 37.95 -31.33 -9.09
C TYR A 517 39.29 -30.88 -9.77
N PRO A 518 40.21 -30.02 -9.25
CA PRO A 518 40.21 -29.11 -8.09
C PRO A 518 40.69 -27.65 -8.41
N PRO A 519 40.70 -26.73 -7.41
CA PRO A 519 41.27 -25.37 -7.53
C PRO A 519 42.75 -25.31 -7.13
N LEU A 520 43.47 -24.22 -7.52
CA LEU A 520 44.68 -23.61 -6.91
C LEU A 520 45.38 -22.69 -7.95
N PRO A 521 46.28 -21.74 -7.59
CA PRO A 521 46.49 -21.00 -6.35
C PRO A 521 46.56 -19.46 -6.54
N LYS A 522 46.52 -18.72 -5.41
CA LYS A 522 46.94 -17.31 -5.31
C LYS A 522 48.48 -17.20 -5.29
N ALA A 523 49.02 -16.12 -5.84
CA ALA A 523 50.37 -15.59 -5.57
C ALA A 523 50.41 -14.07 -5.91
N PRO A 524 51.44 -13.30 -5.52
CA PRO A 524 51.49 -12.53 -4.28
C PRO A 524 51.59 -11.01 -4.48
N ASP A 525 51.40 -10.28 -3.39
CA ASP A 525 51.75 -8.86 -3.20
C ASP A 525 53.23 -8.59 -3.51
N LEU A 526 53.49 -7.50 -4.23
CA LEU A 526 54.78 -6.83 -4.29
C LEU A 526 54.57 -5.32 -4.18
N TYR A 527 54.46 -4.82 -2.95
CA TYR A 527 55.00 -3.51 -2.60
C TYR A 527 55.78 -3.62 -1.29
N ASN A 528 57.02 -3.18 -1.41
CA ASN A 528 58.13 -3.14 -0.48
C ASN A 528 57.77 -2.44 0.85
N VAL A 529 57.82 -3.18 1.95
CA VAL A 529 58.09 -2.63 3.29
C VAL A 529 59.14 -3.54 3.90
N SER A 530 60.38 -3.06 3.96
CA SER A 530 61.45 -3.75 4.69
C SER A 530 60.97 -3.97 6.12
N SER A 531 60.98 -5.24 6.54
CA SER A 531 60.48 -5.58 7.86
C SER A 531 61.39 -4.93 8.91
N MET A 532 60.85 -4.50 10.06
CA MET A 532 61.68 -3.97 11.16
C MET A 532 62.81 -4.93 11.57
N ALA A 533 62.66 -6.23 11.31
CA ALA A 533 63.71 -7.23 11.54
C ALA A 533 64.89 -7.08 10.56
N GLU A 534 64.64 -6.78 9.29
CA GLU A 534 65.70 -6.47 8.31
C GLU A 534 66.41 -5.16 8.69
N TRP A 535 65.66 -4.15 9.12
CA TRP A 535 66.24 -2.90 9.62
C TRP A 535 67.14 -3.15 10.84
N TYR A 536 66.70 -3.94 11.82
CA TYR A 536 67.55 -4.28 12.97
C TYR A 536 68.81 -5.05 12.57
N ALA A 537 68.72 -5.95 11.58
CA ALA A 537 69.87 -6.69 11.05
C ALA A 537 70.88 -5.74 10.37
N SER A 538 70.41 -4.79 9.57
CA SER A 538 71.27 -3.80 8.89
C SER A 538 72.02 -2.88 9.85
N TRP A 539 71.55 -2.72 11.09
CA TRP A 539 72.16 -1.87 12.12
C TRP A 539 72.65 -2.64 13.36
N GLU A 540 72.68 -3.97 13.31
CA GLU A 540 72.98 -4.83 14.45
C GLU A 540 74.34 -4.53 15.09
N GLY A 541 75.35 -4.18 14.28
CA GLY A 541 76.68 -3.83 14.78
C GLY A 541 76.67 -2.62 15.72
N VAL A 542 76.00 -1.53 15.32
CA VAL A 542 75.89 -0.32 16.14
C VAL A 542 74.98 -0.55 17.34
N LEU A 543 73.86 -1.25 17.13
CA LEU A 543 72.91 -1.52 18.19
C LEU A 543 73.48 -2.48 19.25
N THR A 544 74.29 -3.47 18.87
CA THR A 544 74.90 -4.40 19.83
C THR A 544 76.02 -3.71 20.64
N LEU A 545 76.79 -2.81 20.00
CA LEU A 545 77.88 -2.07 20.66
C LEU A 545 77.40 -1.27 21.89
N HIS A 546 76.19 -0.69 21.82
CA HIS A 546 75.64 0.15 22.90
C HIS A 546 74.65 -0.58 23.81
N LYS A 547 74.47 -1.90 23.63
CA LYS A 547 73.46 -2.69 24.34
C LYS A 547 73.62 -2.64 25.86
N ASP A 548 74.81 -2.94 26.36
CA ASP A 548 75.04 -3.01 27.82
C ASP A 548 74.94 -1.63 28.47
N GLN A 549 75.33 -0.57 27.76
CA GLN A 549 75.20 0.80 28.23
C GLN A 549 73.72 1.23 28.30
N PHE A 550 72.91 0.79 27.35
CA PHE A 550 71.48 1.09 27.34
C PHE A 550 70.73 0.34 28.44
N VAL A 551 71.04 -0.95 28.62
CA VAL A 551 70.40 -1.80 29.64
C VAL A 551 70.74 -1.29 31.04
N ASN A 552 72.01 -0.99 31.32
CA ASN A 552 72.46 -0.62 32.66
C ASN A 552 72.35 0.89 32.98
N GLY A 553 72.18 1.76 31.98
CA GLY A 553 72.30 3.22 32.12
C GLY A 553 71.00 3.98 32.35
N LYS A 554 70.22 3.71 33.41
CA LYS A 554 68.87 4.29 33.63
C LYS A 554 68.81 5.83 33.44
N ASN A 555 69.77 6.58 33.98
CA ASN A 555 69.80 8.05 33.90
C ASN A 555 70.50 8.60 32.64
N SER A 556 71.13 7.76 31.82
CA SER A 556 71.91 8.16 30.64
C SER A 556 71.32 7.70 29.30
N ARG A 557 70.24 6.89 29.30
CA ARG A 557 69.56 6.37 28.11
C ARG A 557 69.25 7.43 27.06
N HIS A 558 68.83 8.64 27.45
CA HIS A 558 68.51 9.72 26.49
C HIS A 558 69.76 10.18 25.69
N ASN A 559 70.88 10.38 26.38
CA ASN A 559 72.13 10.80 25.74
C ASN A 559 72.70 9.70 24.87
N LEU A 560 72.61 8.46 25.34
CA LEU A 560 73.02 7.28 24.59
C LEU A 560 72.18 7.10 23.30
N LEU A 561 70.86 7.29 23.34
CA LEU A 561 70.01 7.26 22.14
C LEU A 561 70.38 8.34 21.12
N ARG A 562 70.83 9.51 21.58
CA ARG A 562 71.32 10.57 20.69
C ARG A 562 72.64 10.15 20.04
N GLN A 563 73.54 9.54 20.80
CA GLN A 563 74.79 9.00 20.29
C GLN A 563 74.55 7.91 19.24
N ILE A 564 73.76 6.88 19.57
CA ILE A 564 73.41 5.78 18.66
C ILE A 564 72.75 6.31 17.38
N ARG A 565 71.82 7.27 17.50
CA ARG A 565 71.20 7.91 16.33
C ARG A 565 72.25 8.58 15.44
N ASN A 566 73.17 9.34 16.03
CA ASN A 566 74.19 10.06 15.27
C ASN A 566 75.16 9.09 14.57
N GLU A 567 75.53 7.99 15.22
CA GLU A 567 76.36 6.94 14.63
C GLU A 567 75.65 6.24 13.46
N ILE A 568 74.37 5.87 13.61
CA ILE A 568 73.55 5.30 12.52
C ILE A 568 73.45 6.26 11.34
N VAL A 569 73.16 7.55 11.60
CA VAL A 569 73.06 8.57 10.54
C VAL A 569 74.40 8.80 9.84
N ALA A 570 75.51 8.83 10.59
CA ALA A 570 76.85 8.99 10.02
C ALA A 570 77.23 7.82 9.11
N ILE A 571 77.00 6.57 9.55
CA ILE A 571 77.25 5.38 8.74
C ILE A 571 76.33 5.35 7.52
N HIS A 572 75.05 5.70 7.70
CA HIS A 572 74.06 5.75 6.62
C HIS A 572 74.48 6.70 5.48
N HIS A 573 75.01 7.88 5.81
CA HIS A 573 75.49 8.84 4.79
C HIS A 573 76.73 8.39 4.03
N THR A 574 77.45 7.37 4.51
CA THR A 574 78.65 6.82 3.85
C THR A 574 78.39 5.56 3.02
N ARG A 575 77.15 5.03 3.00
CA ARG A 575 76.80 3.85 2.18
C ARG A 575 76.49 4.25 0.74
N GLU A 576 76.93 3.43 -0.21
CA GLU A 576 76.67 3.63 -1.64
C GLU A 576 75.19 3.47 -2.02
N ASP A 577 74.42 2.70 -1.24
CA ASP A 577 72.97 2.52 -1.41
C ASP A 577 72.25 2.67 -0.05
N PRO A 578 71.83 3.89 0.32
CA PRO A 578 71.28 4.19 1.63
C PRO A 578 69.84 3.66 1.81
N GLU A 579 69.64 2.69 2.71
CA GLU A 579 68.31 2.23 3.16
C GLU A 579 67.51 3.33 3.89
N ASP A 580 66.24 3.54 3.54
CA ASP A 580 65.39 4.55 4.19
C ASP A 580 65.37 4.44 5.73
N LEU A 581 65.84 5.49 6.42
CA LEU A 581 65.77 5.55 7.88
C LEU A 581 64.32 5.79 8.35
N PRO A 582 63.84 5.07 9.38
CA PRO A 582 62.52 5.29 9.94
C PRO A 582 62.32 6.74 10.41
N LYS A 583 61.16 7.34 10.09
CA LYS A 583 60.79 8.70 10.52
C LYS A 583 60.85 8.90 12.05
N GLY A 584 60.81 7.82 12.83
CA GLY A 584 60.96 7.79 14.29
C GLY A 584 62.20 7.03 14.76
N LEU A 585 63.38 7.31 14.19
CA LEU A 585 64.62 6.54 14.44
C LEU A 585 64.93 6.28 15.93
N LYS A 586 64.80 7.30 16.81
CA LYS A 586 65.01 7.09 18.26
C LYS A 586 64.00 6.12 18.88
N LYS A 587 62.74 6.10 18.41
CA LYS A 587 61.72 5.15 18.86
C LYS A 587 62.01 3.73 18.35
N ALA A 588 62.51 3.60 17.12
CA ALA A 588 62.96 2.31 16.59
C ALA A 588 64.12 1.73 17.44
N ILE A 589 65.10 2.57 17.79
CA ILE A 589 66.21 2.19 18.68
C ILE A 589 65.68 1.80 20.07
N ARG A 590 64.76 2.56 20.66
CA ARG A 590 64.12 2.21 21.95
C ARG A 590 63.37 0.87 21.90
N ARG A 591 62.62 0.61 20.82
CA ARG A 591 61.91 -0.68 20.62
C ARG A 591 62.87 -1.86 20.51
N TYR A 592 64.02 -1.66 19.86
CA TYR A 592 65.07 -2.69 19.81
C TYR A 592 65.59 -3.06 21.20
N TYR A 593 65.87 -2.07 22.06
CA TYR A 593 66.41 -2.35 23.38
C TYR A 593 65.40 -2.77 24.43
N LEU A 594 64.11 -2.45 24.22
CA LEU A 594 63.05 -2.83 25.14
C LEU A 594 63.02 -4.34 25.43
N GLN A 595 63.37 -5.17 24.43
CA GLN A 595 63.43 -6.62 24.59
C GLN A 595 64.57 -7.12 25.49
N PHE A 596 65.56 -6.27 25.78
CA PHE A 596 66.73 -6.62 26.59
C PHE A 596 66.68 -6.03 28.01
N LEU A 597 65.67 -5.24 28.35
CA LEU A 597 65.47 -4.75 29.70
C LEU A 597 64.86 -5.85 30.58
N THR A 598 65.59 -6.26 31.61
CA THR A 598 65.15 -7.28 32.56
C THR A 598 64.37 -6.69 33.74
N ASP A 599 64.65 -5.44 34.10
CA ASP A 599 63.95 -4.72 35.15
C ASP A 599 62.54 -4.29 34.68
N ALA A 600 61.53 -4.63 35.49
CA ALA A 600 60.13 -4.45 35.13
C ALA A 600 59.68 -2.99 35.17
N ASP A 601 60.31 -2.15 36.01
CA ASP A 601 60.00 -0.73 36.09
C ASP A 601 60.66 0.01 34.93
N ASP A 602 61.91 -0.32 34.58
CA ASP A 602 62.57 0.20 33.38
C ASP A 602 61.81 -0.14 32.08
N ARG A 603 61.28 -1.37 31.99
CA ARG A 603 60.42 -1.75 30.86
C ARG A 603 59.13 -0.93 30.81
N ARG A 604 58.54 -0.62 31.96
CA ARG A 604 57.30 0.16 32.04
C ARG A 604 57.55 1.62 31.66
N ASP A 605 58.63 2.21 32.18
CA ASP A 605 59.07 3.57 31.86
C ASP A 605 59.31 3.73 30.34
N GLU A 606 60.01 2.79 29.72
CA GLU A 606 60.27 2.81 28.28
C GLU A 606 59.02 2.52 27.44
N GLN A 607 58.13 1.65 27.90
CA GLN A 607 56.84 1.41 27.25
C GLN A 607 55.92 2.63 27.31
N GLN A 608 55.95 3.39 28.41
CA GLN A 608 55.18 4.63 28.56
C GLN A 608 55.69 5.70 27.57
N ILE A 609 57.01 5.87 27.45
CA ILE A 609 57.61 6.78 26.47
C ILE A 609 57.29 6.37 25.01
N LEU A 610 57.12 5.07 24.76
CA LEU A 610 56.72 4.55 23.45
C LEU A 610 55.19 4.61 23.21
N GLY A 611 54.39 4.79 24.27
CA GLY A 611 52.93 4.81 24.25
C GLY A 611 52.30 6.21 24.22
N ASP A 612 53.01 7.25 24.66
CA ASP A 612 52.59 8.64 24.51
C ASP A 612 52.89 9.17 23.09
N ASP A 613 52.00 8.84 22.16
CA ASP A 613 51.90 9.52 20.86
C ASP A 613 51.02 10.79 20.95
N SER A 614 50.67 11.27 22.15
CA SER A 614 49.73 12.38 22.36
C SER A 614 50.37 13.76 22.64
N GLU A 615 51.66 13.84 22.99
CA GLU A 615 52.22 15.10 23.56
C GLU A 615 53.08 15.92 22.60
N LEU A 616 53.06 15.65 21.29
CA LEU A 616 53.78 16.47 20.29
C LEU A 616 52.88 17.40 19.44
N GLU A 617 51.57 17.47 19.73
CA GLU A 617 50.62 18.37 19.06
C GLU A 617 50.15 19.56 19.93
N GLU A 618 50.75 19.76 21.11
CA GLU A 618 50.37 20.84 22.03
C GLU A 618 51.04 22.20 21.75
N GLU A 619 51.48 22.44 20.52
CA GLU A 619 51.92 23.77 20.08
C GLU A 619 50.92 24.35 19.05
N LEU A 620 49.97 25.12 19.60
CA LEU A 620 49.08 26.10 18.96
C LEU A 620 47.75 25.59 18.34
N GLY A 621 46.75 25.42 19.22
CA GLY A 621 45.60 26.34 19.18
C GLY A 621 44.28 25.82 18.60
N MET A 622 43.58 25.01 19.39
CA MET A 622 42.11 24.82 19.54
C MET A 622 41.88 23.34 19.83
N SER A 623 41.13 23.04 20.90
CA SER A 623 40.73 21.66 21.18
C SER A 623 39.88 21.11 20.01
N PRO A 624 39.91 19.79 19.75
CA PRO A 624 39.04 19.18 18.73
C PRO A 624 37.56 19.51 18.93
N GLU A 625 37.14 19.69 20.19
CA GLU A 625 35.77 20.02 20.57
C GLU A 625 35.40 21.47 20.21
N ASP A 626 36.30 22.42 20.46
CA ASP A 626 36.11 23.82 20.08
C ASP A 626 36.12 23.99 18.55
N ARG A 627 37.00 23.25 17.86
CA ARG A 627 37.05 23.23 16.39
C ARG A 627 35.77 22.67 15.80
N GLU A 628 35.24 21.58 16.36
CA GLU A 628 33.95 21.01 15.94
C GLU A 628 32.80 22.00 16.12
N LEU A 629 32.70 22.64 17.29
CA LEU A 629 31.67 23.63 17.58
C LEU A 629 31.73 24.83 16.63
N ALA A 630 32.93 25.34 16.34
CA ALA A 630 33.13 26.46 15.43
C ALA A 630 32.82 26.09 13.96
N ALA A 631 33.18 24.88 13.54
CA ALA A 631 32.99 24.39 12.18
C ALA A 631 31.56 23.93 11.88
N ARG A 632 30.74 23.68 12.90
CA ARG A 632 29.42 23.07 12.76
C ARG A 632 28.49 23.89 11.84
N PRO A 633 27.99 23.29 10.73
CA PRO A 633 27.13 23.99 9.80
C PRO A 633 25.83 24.47 10.45
N LYS A 634 25.53 25.76 10.31
CA LYS A 634 24.28 26.36 10.80
C LYS A 634 23.12 26.22 9.82
N ASP A 635 23.35 25.90 8.54
CA ASP A 635 22.26 25.73 7.57
C ASP A 635 21.67 24.33 7.66
N ALA A 636 20.36 24.22 7.95
CA ALA A 636 19.70 22.92 7.98
C ALA A 636 19.60 22.23 6.61
N GLY A 637 19.77 22.99 5.51
CA GLY A 637 19.89 22.44 4.17
C GLY A 637 21.11 21.50 4.01
N PHE A 638 22.16 21.72 4.80
CA PHE A 638 23.38 20.91 4.79
C PHE A 638 23.11 19.47 5.28
N TYR A 639 22.14 19.28 6.17
CA TYR A 639 21.81 17.99 6.80
C TYR A 639 20.70 17.22 6.07
N LYS A 640 20.40 17.57 4.82
CA LYS A 640 19.38 16.85 4.01
C LYS A 640 19.79 15.43 3.66
N LYS A 641 21.09 15.18 3.61
CA LYS A 641 21.69 13.88 3.33
C LYS A 641 22.62 13.53 4.49
N GLU A 642 22.85 12.24 4.67
CA GLU A 642 23.86 11.74 5.59
C GLU A 642 25.23 12.28 5.16
N LEU A 643 25.89 12.99 6.08
CA LEU A 643 27.19 13.61 5.82
C LEU A 643 28.25 12.53 5.76
N ASN A 644 29.08 12.56 4.70
CA ASN A 644 30.24 11.69 4.60
C ASN A 644 31.48 12.37 5.22
N ALA A 645 32.58 11.62 5.34
CA ALA A 645 33.83 12.13 5.92
C ALA A 645 34.35 13.37 5.17
N TRP A 646 34.24 13.40 3.84
CA TRP A 646 34.68 14.54 3.03
C TRP A 646 33.88 15.83 3.33
N ASP A 647 32.55 15.74 3.44
CA ASP A 647 31.70 16.90 3.75
C ASP A 647 32.05 17.53 5.11
N VAL A 648 32.40 16.69 6.08
CA VAL A 648 32.78 17.09 7.44
C VAL A 648 34.20 17.66 7.47
N THR A 649 35.15 17.03 6.78
CA THR A 649 36.52 17.53 6.66
C THR A 649 36.57 18.93 6.05
N GLN A 650 35.80 19.20 5.00
CA GLN A 650 35.74 20.53 4.37
C GLN A 650 35.28 21.65 5.31
N LYS A 651 34.66 21.30 6.44
CA LYS A 651 34.20 22.23 7.47
C LYS A 651 35.19 22.33 8.61
N LEU A 652 35.61 21.19 9.17
CA LEU A 652 36.53 21.14 10.30
C LEU A 652 37.90 21.76 9.96
N PHE A 653 38.46 21.39 8.81
CA PHE A 653 39.86 21.70 8.46
C PHE A 653 39.95 22.69 7.29
N LYS A 654 39.00 23.62 7.22
CA LYS A 654 38.94 24.54 6.09
C LYS A 654 40.21 25.38 5.98
N GLN A 655 40.76 25.83 7.11
CA GLN A 655 41.91 26.71 7.14
C GLN A 655 43.17 25.97 6.67
N GLU A 656 43.38 24.75 7.17
CA GLU A 656 44.50 23.87 6.84
C GLU A 656 44.45 23.45 5.37
N MET A 657 43.25 23.17 4.84
CA MET A 657 43.07 22.89 3.42
C MET A 657 43.36 24.11 2.53
N ASP A 658 42.93 25.30 2.95
CA ASP A 658 43.19 26.55 2.22
C ASP A 658 44.68 26.92 2.27
N ASP A 659 45.37 26.66 3.39
CA ASP A 659 46.81 26.92 3.53
C ASP A 659 47.65 25.90 2.76
N TYR A 660 47.28 24.61 2.78
CA TYR A 660 47.88 23.60 1.92
C TYR A 660 47.72 23.94 0.43
N ASP A 661 46.53 24.39 0.02
CA ASP A 661 46.30 24.82 -1.36
C ASP A 661 47.21 26.00 -1.75
N LYS A 662 47.37 27.01 -0.87
CA LYS A 662 48.28 28.14 -1.11
C LYS A 662 49.73 27.66 -1.27
N GLU A 663 50.21 26.78 -0.40
CA GLU A 663 51.57 26.23 -0.49
C GLU A 663 51.80 25.45 -1.79
N GLN A 664 50.85 24.60 -2.18
CA GLN A 664 50.96 23.81 -3.41
C GLN A 664 50.90 24.68 -4.66
N GLN A 665 50.07 25.72 -4.64
CA GLN A 665 50.02 26.71 -5.72
C GLN A 665 51.34 27.50 -5.80
N GLN A 666 51.89 27.92 -4.67
CA GLN A 666 53.18 28.62 -4.60
C GLN A 666 54.33 27.76 -5.14
N LYS A 667 54.39 26.46 -4.79
CA LYS A 667 55.38 25.51 -5.34
C LYS A 667 55.30 25.36 -6.86
N LYS A 668 54.11 25.52 -7.43
CA LYS A 668 53.87 25.46 -8.87
C LYS A 668 54.02 26.81 -9.58
N GLY A 669 54.34 27.89 -8.85
CA GLY A 669 54.40 29.25 -9.40
C GLY A 669 53.04 29.78 -9.88
N ILE A 670 51.94 29.22 -9.37
CA ILE A 670 50.56 29.58 -9.72
C ILE A 670 49.99 30.38 -8.53
N GLN A 671 49.29 31.48 -8.78
CA GLN A 671 48.69 32.28 -7.70
C GLN A 671 47.16 32.29 -7.82
N HIS A 672 46.46 31.86 -6.75
CA HIS A 672 44.99 31.91 -6.59
C HIS A 672 44.14 31.25 -7.69
N SER A 673 44.60 30.14 -8.28
CA SER A 673 43.84 29.48 -9.33
C SER A 673 42.78 28.52 -8.78
N ILE A 674 41.50 28.88 -8.97
CA ILE A 674 40.33 28.08 -8.56
C ILE A 674 40.37 26.67 -9.16
N LYS A 675 40.95 26.51 -10.36
CA LYS A 675 41.03 25.23 -11.08
C LYS A 675 41.73 24.14 -10.26
N TYR A 676 42.68 24.48 -9.41
CA TYR A 676 43.49 23.51 -8.65
C TYR A 676 42.97 23.23 -7.24
N ARG A 677 42.10 24.09 -6.68
CA ARG A 677 41.63 24.01 -5.29
C ARG A 677 41.02 22.64 -4.95
N THR A 678 40.14 22.12 -5.80
CA THR A 678 39.48 20.82 -5.54
C THR A 678 40.46 19.65 -5.59
N GLY A 679 41.50 19.73 -6.43
CA GLY A 679 42.55 18.72 -6.52
C GLY A 679 43.40 18.69 -5.26
N HIS A 680 43.94 19.85 -4.86
CA HIS A 680 44.77 19.97 -3.65
C HIS A 680 43.98 19.63 -2.37
N ALA A 681 42.71 20.04 -2.30
CA ALA A 681 41.81 19.66 -1.22
C ALA A 681 41.66 18.12 -1.08
N ARG A 682 41.59 17.38 -2.20
CA ARG A 682 41.52 15.91 -2.18
C ARG A 682 42.86 15.27 -1.82
N GLU A 683 43.96 15.82 -2.31
CA GLU A 683 45.30 15.38 -1.94
C GLU A 683 45.51 15.52 -0.43
N TRP A 684 45.15 16.67 0.16
CA TRP A 684 45.20 16.90 1.60
C TRP A 684 44.32 15.93 2.39
N PHE A 685 43.08 15.72 1.95
CA PHE A 685 42.18 14.75 2.59
C PHE A 685 42.77 13.32 2.59
N ASN A 686 43.40 12.93 1.48
CA ASN A 686 44.04 11.62 1.38
C ASN A 686 45.31 11.51 2.25
N SER A 687 45.99 12.62 2.54
CA SER A 687 47.16 12.67 3.41
C SER A 687 46.87 12.96 4.89
N MET A 688 45.59 13.04 5.30
CA MET A 688 45.21 13.23 6.70
C MET A 688 45.82 12.18 7.62
N THR A 689 46.32 12.65 8.78
CA THR A 689 46.79 11.82 9.89
C THR A 689 45.66 10.96 10.46
N SER A 690 46.01 9.92 11.21
CA SER A 690 45.03 9.08 11.91
C SER A 690 44.20 9.88 12.93
N ALA A 691 44.81 10.86 13.61
CA ALA A 691 44.14 11.76 14.53
C ALA A 691 43.06 12.60 13.84
N HIS A 692 43.40 13.26 12.72
CA HIS A 692 42.42 14.02 11.93
C HIS A 692 41.27 13.14 11.42
N ARG A 693 41.57 11.91 10.96
CA ARG A 693 40.52 10.97 10.51
C ARG A 693 39.56 10.61 11.63
N LYS A 694 40.08 10.37 12.83
CA LYS A 694 39.28 10.08 14.02
C LYS A 694 38.38 11.26 14.39
N GLU A 695 38.93 12.48 14.42
CA GLU A 695 38.17 13.72 14.68
C GLU A 695 37.03 13.92 13.66
N VAL A 696 37.30 13.67 12.38
CA VAL A 696 36.29 13.72 11.31
C VAL A 696 35.19 12.69 11.52
N GLU A 697 35.54 11.45 11.89
CA GLU A 697 34.55 10.39 12.14
C GLU A 697 33.66 10.71 13.35
N GLU A 698 34.24 11.19 14.44
CA GLU A 698 33.51 11.58 15.64
C GLU A 698 32.56 12.76 15.37
N ALA A 699 33.04 13.79 14.68
CA ALA A 699 32.22 14.93 14.27
C ALA A 699 31.13 14.53 13.28
N ARG A 700 31.42 13.64 12.33
CA ARG A 700 30.44 13.10 11.37
C ARG A 700 29.29 12.41 12.10
N ASP A 701 29.63 11.51 13.02
CA ASP A 701 28.64 10.73 13.76
C ASP A 701 27.81 11.63 14.67
N LYS A 702 28.44 12.64 15.30
CA LYS A 702 27.76 13.68 16.08
C LYS A 702 26.83 14.54 15.22
N TRP A 703 27.28 15.05 14.08
CA TRP A 703 26.49 15.91 13.20
C TRP A 703 25.32 15.18 12.56
N ASN A 704 25.49 13.91 12.16
CA ASN A 704 24.42 13.08 11.62
C ASN A 704 23.39 12.71 12.69
N ARG A 705 23.82 12.46 13.92
CA ARG A 705 22.93 12.14 15.05
C ARG A 705 22.13 13.35 15.52
N ASP A 706 22.80 14.47 15.73
CA ASP A 706 22.19 15.67 16.32
C ASP A 706 21.46 16.53 15.27
N GLY A 707 21.89 16.45 14.00
CA GLY A 707 21.39 17.28 12.91
C GLY A 707 21.70 18.76 13.06
N ALA A 708 20.97 19.59 12.31
CA ALA A 708 21.07 21.04 12.42
C ALA A 708 20.51 21.56 13.76
N PRO A 709 21.03 22.67 14.30
CA PRO A 709 20.43 23.33 15.46
C PRO A 709 18.92 23.60 15.28
N ALA A 710 18.14 23.49 16.36
CA ALA A 710 16.68 23.58 16.30
C ALA A 710 16.17 24.88 15.64
N GLU A 711 16.83 26.01 15.93
CA GLU A 711 16.52 27.32 15.34
C GLU A 711 16.71 27.31 13.81
N SER A 712 17.80 26.72 13.34
CA SER A 712 18.09 26.56 11.92
C SER A 712 17.08 25.64 11.24
N GLN A 713 16.63 24.57 11.91
CA GLN A 713 15.56 23.71 11.39
C GLN A 713 14.25 24.49 11.25
N ALA A 714 13.90 25.33 12.23
CA ALA A 714 12.69 26.16 12.18
C ALA A 714 12.76 27.19 11.03
N MET A 715 13.88 27.89 10.89
CA MET A 715 14.12 28.84 9.80
C MET A 715 14.10 28.16 8.44
N TYR A 716 14.72 26.99 8.30
CA TYR A 716 14.70 26.22 7.06
C TYR A 716 13.28 25.75 6.70
N ARG A 717 12.52 25.22 7.67
CA ARG A 717 11.11 24.84 7.45
C ARG A 717 10.31 26.05 6.99
N LYS A 718 10.44 27.21 7.65
CA LYS A 718 9.75 28.45 7.28
C LYS A 718 10.10 28.90 5.85
N LYS A 719 11.38 28.88 5.47
CA LYS A 719 11.84 29.32 4.14
C LYS A 719 11.45 28.34 3.02
N ASN A 720 11.36 27.05 3.31
CA ASN A 720 11.11 26.01 2.31
C ASN A 720 9.69 25.46 2.31
N LEU A 721 8.83 25.84 3.27
CA LEU A 721 7.47 25.31 3.40
C LEU A 721 6.70 25.48 2.09
N LYS A 722 6.75 26.68 1.48
CA LYS A 722 6.09 26.94 0.20
C LYS A 722 6.53 25.96 -0.88
N LYS A 723 7.84 25.79 -1.06
CA LYS A 723 8.39 24.86 -2.06
C LYS A 723 7.97 23.41 -1.78
N VAL A 724 8.02 22.97 -0.52
CA VAL A 724 7.60 21.60 -0.14
C VAL A 724 6.11 21.38 -0.44
N LEU A 725 5.27 22.38 -0.17
CA LEU A 725 3.84 22.32 -0.46
C LEU A 725 3.55 22.34 -1.97
N ASP A 726 4.29 23.14 -2.73
CA ASP A 726 4.20 23.18 -4.20
C ASP A 726 4.63 21.82 -4.81
N ASP A 727 5.77 21.27 -4.36
CA ASP A 727 6.28 19.97 -4.79
C ASP A 727 5.30 18.83 -4.45
N PHE A 728 4.72 18.84 -3.24
CA PHE A 728 3.72 17.86 -2.81
C PHE A 728 2.42 17.97 -3.63
N THR A 729 1.93 19.19 -3.86
CA THR A 729 0.72 19.42 -4.66
C THR A 729 0.93 18.95 -6.09
N GLU A 730 2.08 19.23 -6.69
CA GLU A 730 2.44 18.78 -8.02
C GLU A 730 2.59 17.25 -8.08
N GLN A 731 3.15 16.63 -7.04
CA GLN A 731 3.25 15.17 -6.95
C GLN A 731 1.87 14.53 -6.91
N ILE A 732 0.95 15.01 -6.07
CA ILE A 732 -0.43 14.49 -6.01
C ILE A 732 -1.17 14.73 -7.33
N ARG A 733 -0.97 15.90 -7.95
CA ARG A 733 -1.57 16.20 -9.26
C ARG A 733 -1.12 15.19 -10.32
N ARG A 734 0.17 14.83 -10.33
CA ARG A 734 0.73 13.85 -11.28
C ARG A 734 0.30 12.42 -10.99
N THR A 735 0.24 12.02 -9.72
CA THR A 735 -0.04 10.63 -9.34
C THR A 735 -1.53 10.32 -9.27
N MET A 736 -2.35 11.28 -8.84
CA MET A 736 -3.78 11.08 -8.58
C MET A 736 -4.69 11.86 -9.53
N GLY A 737 -4.16 12.82 -10.30
CA GLY A 737 -4.97 13.67 -11.18
C GLY A 737 -5.87 14.68 -10.44
N CYS A 738 -5.70 14.82 -9.12
CA CYS A 738 -6.49 15.72 -8.30
C CYS A 738 -5.90 17.14 -8.28
N ARG A 739 -6.77 18.15 -8.12
CA ARG A 739 -6.36 19.54 -7.87
C ARG A 739 -6.57 19.81 -6.38
N LEU A 740 -5.48 19.92 -5.63
CA LEU A 740 -5.53 20.18 -4.18
C LEU A 740 -5.49 21.68 -3.88
N VAL A 741 -6.28 22.09 -2.90
CA VAL A 741 -6.20 23.40 -2.26
C VAL A 741 -5.79 23.14 -0.81
N MET A 742 -4.65 23.67 -0.39
CA MET A 742 -4.17 23.53 0.99
C MET A 742 -4.26 24.88 1.70
N LEU A 743 -4.99 24.92 2.81
CA LEU A 743 -5.05 26.08 3.70
C LEU A 743 -3.95 25.94 4.75
N VAL A 744 -2.97 26.84 4.71
CA VAL A 744 -1.85 26.86 5.66
C VAL A 744 -2.08 27.97 6.67
N SER A 745 -2.38 27.63 7.92
CA SER A 745 -2.39 28.62 8.99
C SER A 745 -0.98 28.73 9.60
N HIS A 746 -0.46 29.95 9.66
CA HIS A 746 0.76 30.24 10.42
C HIS A 746 0.34 30.79 11.79
N LYS A 747 0.70 30.08 12.87
CA LYS A 747 0.58 30.63 14.22
C LYS A 747 1.59 31.79 14.34
N LYS A 748 1.09 33.02 14.23
CA LYS A 748 1.88 34.24 14.50
C LYS A 748 2.04 34.34 16.02
N ASN A 749 3.21 33.98 16.51
CA ASN A 749 3.69 34.10 17.90
C ASN A 749 3.12 33.08 18.92
N ALA A 750 3.97 32.73 19.89
CA ALA A 750 3.74 31.66 20.87
C ALA A 750 2.74 32.04 21.98
N ASP A 751 2.34 33.31 22.11
CA ASP A 751 1.58 33.82 23.27
C ASP A 751 0.06 33.90 23.09
N GLN A 752 -0.51 33.31 22.03
CA GLN A 752 -1.97 33.19 21.94
C GLN A 752 -2.40 31.73 22.10
N THR A 753 -2.83 31.41 23.33
CA THR A 753 -3.69 30.28 23.66
C THR A 753 -5.05 30.50 22.98
N LEU A 754 -5.28 29.78 21.89
CA LEU A 754 -6.61 29.59 21.33
C LEU A 754 -7.34 28.56 22.20
N SER A 755 -8.25 29.04 23.05
CA SER A 755 -9.30 28.20 23.61
C SER A 755 -10.27 27.85 22.48
N VAL A 756 -10.10 26.68 21.89
CA VAL A 756 -11.16 26.09 21.06
C VAL A 756 -12.11 25.41 22.03
N LYS A 757 -13.26 26.04 22.31
CA LYS A 757 -14.43 25.30 22.76
C LYS A 757 -14.99 24.58 21.53
N MET A 758 -14.95 23.26 21.56
CA MET A 758 -15.73 22.41 20.65
C MET A 758 -17.19 22.41 21.09
#